data_AF-A0A369Q4N5-F1
#
_entry.id   AF-A0A369Q4N5-F1
#
_cell.length_a   1.000
_cell.length_b   1.000
_cell.length_c   1.000
_cell.angle_alpha   90.00
_cell.angle_beta   90.00
_cell.angle_gamma   90.00
#
_symmetry.space_group_name_H-M   'P 1'
#
loop_
_entity.id
_entity.type
_entity.pdbx_description
1 polymer ?
#
loop_
_entity_poly.entity_id
_entity_poly.type
_entity_poly.pdbx_seq_one_letter_code
_entity_poly.pdbx_strand_id
1 'polypeptide(L)'
;MGALGFGFGSNVRSRAHLLMNGGAVPVAPWQPTGAVGTDGWSVTTASPRDLSFAAVPVDRAGFDQTGMATTWKESVLLTKRVRQAYPDEAAFTADRIAVSDYIYAEDIAKGFTNGSLETSPPPIAAWIMPACELVAGSVHWEIAAYHRDARSDPITGVGRQVAAVRVRANNGTEASPWQTVGKTSISTLCQDASAMECFEGDLDIGALADGPFWLEAEVFPWFGGTGSVLKSEARTGQREFSRRWFCKNVTRAANPPMVYVASTGDDALGEVSSDSATARAKPCRTLGGAWARARTVLGNGRGTMDGLRVRVLDTVDSGSVPYAVSYPQDCAAVVVERAPETSRSNAVVRWNTHLRCYFKDHSPGITEGALTFRDCTIDRTAGWAFYGETAAPLHVQFHDVVMRNNGQPGTWRTSSHVSIFGMEMTGYANTLAQTAAGEVRILRALDADLAGGGPEAWVTLCCRLTRANAGRMADAAKGVIYHGNLFLSPVASTGPIGLSAVGVADIVGPVAVVQNLIEVTHTTAQVAAFLLAAASGASRHSVVHHNIGTGAGQLGRWNLYYDENAGGAREHRLHSFKGNLCEQLNTKGDIFAQDGTRLGQFAFNHGVGCSGNYAVSHANFPEAEEQDFAGPGTRIGAGKVLFVNDRSTSGTAEAPVAGMGGGDYHLLPESAARAIQPKPVLAFDMDGMARGGGAQAAGAYA
;
A
#
# COMPACT_ATOMS: atom_id res chain seq x y z
N MET A 1 61.77 9.30 -1.59
CA MET A 1 61.19 10.63 -1.87
C MET A 1 59.71 10.58 -1.53
N GLY A 2 59.30 11.35 -0.50
CA GLY A 2 57.93 11.82 -0.28
C GLY A 2 56.83 10.81 0.09
N ALA A 3 56.89 10.21 1.27
CA ALA A 3 55.71 9.60 1.90
C ALA A 3 54.86 10.70 2.58
N LEU A 4 53.64 10.92 2.11
CA LEU A 4 52.64 11.75 2.78
C LEU A 4 51.64 10.82 3.47
N GLY A 5 51.81 10.67 4.78
CA GLY A 5 50.87 9.98 5.66
C GLY A 5 49.65 10.85 5.90
N PHE A 6 48.47 10.36 5.51
CA PHE A 6 47.21 10.87 6.01
C PHE A 6 46.93 10.22 7.36
N GLY A 7 47.02 11.02 8.42
CA GLY A 7 46.66 10.62 9.77
C GLY A 7 45.16 10.36 9.87
N PHE A 8 44.78 9.11 10.09
CA PHE A 8 43.47 8.77 10.62
C PHE A 8 43.40 9.29 12.06
N GLY A 9 42.85 10.49 12.23
CA GLY A 9 42.42 10.99 13.53
C GLY A 9 41.25 10.15 14.03
N SER A 10 41.53 9.19 14.90
CA SER A 10 40.54 8.40 15.62
C SER A 10 39.78 9.28 16.62
N ASN A 11 38.79 10.05 16.15
CA ASN A 11 37.76 10.61 17.01
C ASN A 11 36.61 9.60 17.12
N VAL A 12 36.85 8.54 17.89
CA VAL A 12 35.80 7.63 18.34
C VAL A 12 34.92 8.41 19.31
N ARG A 13 33.89 9.09 18.80
CA ARG A 13 32.74 9.46 19.60
C ARG A 13 31.98 8.18 19.88
N SER A 14 32.27 7.53 21.00
CA SER A 14 31.45 6.44 21.53
C SER A 14 30.03 6.95 21.74
N ARG A 15 29.15 6.72 20.76
CA ARG A 15 27.71 6.95 20.90
C ARG A 15 27.21 5.86 21.86
N ALA A 16 26.85 6.28 23.07
CA ALA A 16 26.45 5.38 24.14
C ALA A 16 25.22 4.55 23.72
N HIS A 17 25.41 3.23 23.64
CA HIS A 17 24.35 2.24 23.64
C HIS A 17 23.76 2.16 25.03
N LEU A 18 22.50 2.61 25.21
CA LEU A 18 21.77 2.35 26.45
C LEU A 18 20.62 1.39 26.16
N LEU A 19 20.85 0.12 26.49
CA LEU A 19 19.77 -0.84 26.72
C LEU A 19 19.02 -0.38 27.97
N MET A 20 17.74 -0.03 27.83
CA MET A 20 16.88 0.27 28.98
C MET A 20 16.59 -1.03 29.74
N ASN A 21 17.45 -1.37 30.71
CA ASN A 21 17.14 -2.35 31.74
C ASN A 21 17.78 -1.95 33.08
N GLY A 22 16.93 -1.57 34.04
CA GLY A 22 17.15 -1.71 35.49
C GLY A 22 17.99 -0.66 36.22
N GLY A 23 17.33 0.21 37.00
CA GLY A 23 17.93 0.96 38.12
C GLY A 23 17.53 2.43 38.19
N ALA A 24 16.44 2.77 38.89
CA ALA A 24 15.99 4.14 39.08
C ALA A 24 16.86 4.87 40.13
N VAL A 25 17.67 5.82 39.68
CA VAL A 25 18.17 6.92 40.54
C VAL A 25 17.08 8.00 40.58
N PRO A 26 16.65 8.52 41.74
CA PRO A 26 15.66 9.58 41.78
C PRO A 26 16.28 10.88 41.26
N VAL A 27 15.98 11.23 40.01
CA VAL A 27 16.26 12.55 39.45
C VAL A 27 15.14 13.48 39.91
N ALA A 28 15.48 14.65 40.47
CA ALA A 28 14.51 15.68 40.83
C ALA A 28 13.56 15.94 39.64
N PRO A 29 12.24 16.11 39.87
CA PRO A 29 11.26 16.23 38.80
C PRO A 29 11.62 17.45 37.94
N TRP A 30 12.16 17.19 36.75
CA TRP A 30 12.33 18.19 35.72
C TRP A 30 10.93 18.69 35.36
N GLN A 31 10.66 19.96 35.66
CA GLN A 31 9.45 20.67 35.30
C GLN A 31 9.77 21.47 34.04
N PRO A 32 9.57 20.92 32.83
CA PRO A 32 9.74 21.72 31.64
C PRO A 32 8.74 22.86 31.64
N THR A 33 9.25 24.07 31.54
CA THR A 33 8.50 25.23 31.05
C THR A 33 9.04 25.57 29.67
N GLY A 34 8.16 25.77 28.69
CA GLY A 34 8.57 26.04 27.32
C GLY A 34 7.40 26.20 26.36
N ALA A 35 7.71 26.14 25.06
CA ALA A 35 6.69 26.12 24.01
C ALA A 35 6.96 25.01 23.00
N VAL A 36 5.90 24.37 22.51
CA VAL A 36 5.96 23.53 21.31
C VAL A 36 6.07 24.47 20.10
N GLY A 37 7.03 24.21 19.22
CA GLY A 37 7.22 24.99 18.01
C GLY A 37 6.05 24.84 17.03
N THR A 38 5.93 25.78 16.09
CA THR A 38 4.90 25.75 15.03
C THR A 38 5.00 24.53 14.13
N ASP A 39 6.18 23.91 14.07
CA ASP A 39 6.46 22.68 13.34
C ASP A 39 5.92 21.41 14.00
N GLY A 40 5.51 21.49 15.28
CA GLY A 40 4.96 20.38 16.06
C GLY A 40 5.95 19.27 16.43
N TRP A 41 7.21 19.32 15.98
CA TRP A 41 8.22 18.28 16.23
C TRP A 41 9.39 18.75 17.11
N SER A 42 9.43 20.04 17.47
CA SER A 42 10.41 20.59 18.37
C SER A 42 9.78 21.39 19.51
N VAL A 43 10.51 21.52 20.61
CA VAL A 43 10.15 22.41 21.73
C VAL A 43 11.30 23.34 22.07
N THR A 44 10.98 24.54 22.56
CA THR A 44 11.94 25.47 23.17
C THR A 44 11.91 25.34 24.68
N THR A 45 13.08 25.31 25.31
CA THR A 45 13.24 25.21 26.77
C THR A 45 14.50 25.94 27.23
N ALA A 46 14.48 26.52 28.44
CA ALA A 46 15.58 27.32 28.97
C ALA A 46 16.86 26.51 29.30
N SER A 47 16.76 25.18 29.36
CA SER A 47 17.91 24.31 29.68
C SER A 47 17.77 22.97 28.96
N PRO A 48 17.92 22.94 27.62
CA PRO A 48 17.74 21.73 26.84
C PRO A 48 18.85 20.73 27.16
N ARG A 49 18.48 19.50 27.49
CA ARG A 49 19.41 18.39 27.73
C ARG A 49 19.36 17.40 26.58
N ASP A 50 20.50 17.23 25.91
CA ASP A 50 20.63 16.29 24.79
C ASP A 50 20.40 14.85 25.26
N LEU A 51 19.57 14.10 24.52
CA LEU A 51 19.24 12.68 24.76
C LEU A 51 18.76 12.40 26.20
N SER A 52 18.00 13.34 26.77
CA SER A 52 17.47 13.19 28.13
C SER A 52 16.34 12.16 28.24
N PHE A 53 15.59 11.94 27.15
CA PHE A 53 14.39 11.11 27.11
C PHE A 53 13.35 11.48 28.18
N ALA A 54 13.35 12.74 28.61
CA ALA A 54 12.36 13.24 29.54
C ALA A 54 10.99 13.27 28.89
N ALA A 55 9.96 12.83 29.62
CA ALA A 55 8.60 12.76 29.11
C ALA A 55 7.94 14.15 29.10
N VAL A 56 7.29 14.48 28.00
CA VAL A 56 6.31 15.55 27.85
C VAL A 56 4.92 14.90 27.89
N PRO A 57 4.14 15.07 28.96
CA PRO A 57 2.77 14.54 29.01
C PRO A 57 1.88 15.30 28.04
N VAL A 58 1.15 14.59 27.19
CA VAL A 58 0.25 15.18 26.18
C VAL A 58 -1.13 14.55 26.30
N ASP A 59 -2.16 15.38 26.43
CA ASP A 59 -3.55 14.94 26.27
C ASP A 59 -3.96 15.19 24.81
N ARG A 60 -4.36 14.13 24.10
CA ARG A 60 -4.65 14.15 22.66
C ARG A 60 -6.11 13.84 22.40
N ALA A 61 -6.79 14.67 21.61
CA ALA A 61 -8.09 14.31 21.05
C ALA A 61 -7.91 13.14 20.07
N GLY A 62 -8.87 12.23 20.01
CA GLY A 62 -8.80 11.09 19.12
C GLY A 62 -10.02 10.18 19.20
N PHE A 63 -9.84 8.94 18.76
CA PHE A 63 -10.91 7.95 18.72
C PHE A 63 -10.51 6.64 19.41
N ASP A 64 -11.50 5.91 19.91
CA ASP A 64 -11.33 4.57 20.47
C ASP A 64 -11.63 3.46 19.44
N GLN A 65 -11.54 2.20 19.89
CA GLN A 65 -11.76 1.01 19.06
C GLN A 65 -13.20 0.86 18.54
N THR A 66 -14.12 1.69 19.01
CA THR A 66 -15.53 1.76 18.57
C THR A 66 -15.81 2.97 17.67
N GLY A 67 -14.78 3.77 17.38
CA GLY A 67 -14.88 5.01 16.61
C GLY A 67 -15.50 6.17 17.40
N MET A 68 -15.60 6.05 18.72
CA MET A 68 -16.09 7.13 19.58
C MET A 68 -14.97 8.10 19.94
N ALA A 69 -15.30 9.39 19.97
CA ALA A 69 -14.34 10.43 20.34
C ALA A 69 -13.90 10.23 21.81
N THR A 70 -12.60 10.34 22.04
CA THR A 70 -11.98 10.15 23.36
C THR A 70 -10.77 11.07 23.53
N THR A 71 -10.21 11.07 24.74
CA THR A 71 -8.95 11.75 25.05
C THR A 71 -7.90 10.73 25.47
N TRP A 72 -6.80 10.69 24.74
CA TRP A 72 -5.66 9.84 25.04
C TRP A 72 -4.63 10.59 25.86
N LYS A 73 -4.17 9.98 26.95
CA LYS A 73 -3.06 10.49 27.75
C LYS A 73 -1.78 9.79 27.30
N GLU A 74 -0.90 10.53 26.63
CA GLU A 74 0.35 10.03 26.08
C GLU A 74 1.56 10.73 26.70
N SER A 75 2.73 10.16 26.43
CA SER A 75 4.01 10.80 26.72
C SER A 75 4.87 10.79 25.47
N VAL A 76 5.23 12.00 25.03
CA VAL A 76 6.20 12.21 23.95
C VAL A 76 7.56 12.50 24.59
N LEU A 77 8.65 11.92 24.10
CA LEU A 77 9.95 12.04 24.74
C LEU A 77 10.74 13.21 24.15
N LEU A 78 11.45 13.96 24.98
CA LEU A 78 12.52 14.86 24.53
C LEU A 78 13.73 14.03 24.09
N THR A 79 14.18 14.20 22.85
CA THR A 79 15.23 13.37 22.25
C THR A 79 16.51 14.17 22.05
N LYS A 80 16.81 14.56 20.81
CA LYS A 80 18.07 15.17 20.39
C LYS A 80 17.96 16.70 20.37
N ARG A 81 18.98 17.40 20.90
CA ARG A 81 19.09 18.85 20.72
C ARG A 81 19.21 19.18 19.23
N VAL A 82 18.48 20.18 18.79
CA VAL A 82 18.48 20.57 17.38
C VAL A 82 19.81 21.24 17.06
N ARG A 83 20.55 20.72 16.09
CA ARG A 83 21.79 21.36 15.61
C ARG A 83 21.49 22.65 14.84
N GLN A 84 22.48 23.53 14.75
CA GLN A 84 22.40 24.69 13.85
C GLN A 84 22.46 24.22 12.38
N ALA A 85 21.94 25.06 11.49
CA ALA A 85 22.01 24.82 10.06
C ALA A 85 23.43 25.07 9.54
N TYR A 86 23.75 24.50 8.38
CA TYR A 86 24.99 24.83 7.67
C TYR A 86 25.18 26.35 7.51
N PRO A 87 26.38 26.93 7.77
CA PRO A 87 27.68 26.26 8.03
C PRO A 87 28.03 26.07 9.51
N ASP A 88 27.09 26.27 10.43
CA ASP A 88 27.33 26.19 11.88
C ASP A 88 26.91 24.82 12.47
N GLU A 89 26.77 23.78 11.64
CA GLU A 89 26.21 22.47 11.99
C GLU A 89 26.95 21.74 13.12
N ALA A 90 28.19 22.14 13.41
CA ALA A 90 28.97 21.63 14.52
C ALA A 90 28.41 22.02 15.90
N ALA A 91 27.54 23.04 15.98
CA ALA A 91 26.94 23.55 17.22
C ALA A 91 25.45 23.17 17.37
N PHE A 92 24.97 23.16 18.62
CA PHE A 92 23.54 23.06 18.92
C PHE A 92 22.89 24.42 19.06
N THR A 93 21.62 24.52 18.65
CA THR A 93 20.76 25.65 19.01
C THR A 93 20.71 25.84 20.52
N ALA A 94 20.55 27.09 20.98
CA ALA A 94 20.64 27.44 22.39
C ALA A 94 19.55 26.77 23.25
N ASP A 95 18.34 26.64 22.70
CA ASP A 95 17.12 26.34 23.45
C ASP A 95 16.22 25.26 22.82
N ARG A 96 16.51 24.75 21.61
CA ARG A 96 15.64 23.79 20.91
C ARG A 96 16.04 22.34 21.09
N ILE A 97 15.02 21.49 21.27
CA ILE A 97 15.15 20.04 21.35
C ILE A 97 14.00 19.37 20.59
N ALA A 98 14.31 18.31 19.86
CA ALA A 98 13.33 17.53 19.13
C ALA A 98 12.52 16.63 20.08
N VAL A 99 11.26 16.37 19.71
CA VAL A 99 10.40 15.38 20.37
C VAL A 99 10.38 14.07 19.60
N SER A 100 10.07 12.95 20.27
CA SER A 100 10.06 11.62 19.64
C SER A 100 8.95 11.43 18.61
N ASP A 101 7.89 12.24 18.65
CA ASP A 101 6.76 12.21 17.72
C ASP A 101 6.12 13.60 17.65
N TYR A 102 5.27 13.83 16.64
CA TYR A 102 4.61 15.12 16.44
C TYR A 102 3.53 15.37 17.50
N ILE A 103 3.49 16.62 17.98
CA ILE A 103 2.41 17.19 18.79
C ILE A 103 1.53 18.03 17.85
N TYR A 104 0.24 17.73 17.80
CA TYR A 104 -0.72 18.43 16.93
C TYR A 104 -1.21 19.72 17.56
N ALA A 105 -1.75 20.62 16.74
CA ALA A 105 -2.32 21.90 17.16
C ALA A 105 -3.44 21.74 18.20
N GLU A 106 -4.20 20.65 18.12
CA GLU A 106 -5.32 20.35 19.04
C GLU A 106 -4.87 19.65 20.34
N ASP A 107 -3.60 19.27 20.45
CA ASP A 107 -3.08 18.57 21.64
C ASP A 107 -2.85 19.54 22.81
N ILE A 108 -2.91 19.02 24.03
CA ILE A 108 -2.54 19.77 25.25
C ILE A 108 -1.23 19.20 25.81
N ALA A 109 -0.12 19.90 25.59
CA ALA A 109 1.19 19.54 26.14
C ALA A 109 1.37 20.13 27.55
N LYS A 110 1.29 19.30 28.59
CA LYS A 110 1.35 19.76 29.99
C LYS A 110 2.73 20.34 30.31
N GLY A 111 2.76 21.56 30.83
CA GLY A 111 4.00 22.31 31.11
C GLY A 111 4.52 23.14 29.92
N PHE A 112 3.92 22.99 28.73
CA PHE A 112 4.30 23.73 27.54
C PHE A 112 3.11 24.51 26.98
N THR A 113 3.37 25.69 26.42
CA THR A 113 2.39 26.33 25.53
C THR A 113 2.45 25.62 24.18
N ASN A 114 1.33 25.08 23.71
CA ASN A 114 1.30 24.42 22.41
C ASN A 114 1.16 25.44 21.28
N GLY A 115 2.26 25.68 20.55
CA GLY A 115 2.28 26.56 19.37
C GLY A 115 2.20 25.81 18.04
N SER A 116 2.03 24.48 18.05
CA SER A 116 2.00 23.66 16.84
C SER A 116 0.88 24.08 15.89
N LEU A 117 1.19 24.07 14.59
CA LEU A 117 0.20 24.24 13.51
C LEU A 117 -0.12 22.91 12.82
N GLU A 118 0.46 21.80 13.28
CA GLU A 118 0.26 20.50 12.66
C GLU A 118 -1.12 19.94 12.95
N THR A 119 -1.78 19.46 11.91
CA THR A 119 -3.06 18.77 12.00
C THR A 119 -2.87 17.28 11.77
N SER A 120 -3.59 16.45 12.54
CA SER A 120 -3.62 15.01 12.29
C SER A 120 -4.25 14.77 10.90
N PRO A 121 -3.53 14.11 9.97
CA PRO A 121 -4.04 13.89 8.63
C PRO A 121 -5.13 12.81 8.63
N PRO A 122 -6.00 12.77 7.60
CA PRO A 122 -6.86 11.61 7.40
C PRO A 122 -6.03 10.33 7.17
N PRO A 123 -6.48 9.14 7.63
CA PRO A 123 -5.90 7.85 7.30
C PRO A 123 -5.69 7.62 5.80
N ILE A 124 -4.82 6.68 5.48
CA ILE A 124 -4.61 6.14 4.13
C ILE A 124 -5.41 4.84 4.06
N ALA A 125 -6.37 4.73 3.16
CA ALA A 125 -7.16 3.51 3.03
C ALA A 125 -7.55 3.19 1.59
N ALA A 126 -7.83 1.90 1.35
CA ALA A 126 -8.41 1.40 0.11
C ALA A 126 -9.36 0.24 0.42
N TRP A 127 -10.44 0.15 -0.35
CA TRP A 127 -11.18 -1.11 -0.49
C TRP A 127 -10.30 -2.10 -1.24
N ILE A 128 -10.14 -3.30 -0.71
CA ILE A 128 -9.21 -4.31 -1.26
C ILE A 128 -9.92 -5.55 -1.79
N MET A 129 -11.24 -5.47 -1.97
CA MET A 129 -12.10 -6.53 -2.50
C MET A 129 -12.68 -6.17 -3.90
N PRO A 130 -13.15 -7.16 -4.67
CA PRO A 130 -13.93 -6.93 -5.88
C PRO A 130 -15.25 -6.21 -5.58
N ALA A 131 -15.58 -5.20 -6.40
CA ALA A 131 -16.87 -4.50 -6.34
C ALA A 131 -17.75 -4.86 -7.55
N CYS A 132 -18.95 -4.29 -7.63
CA CYS A 132 -19.91 -4.54 -8.70
C CYS A 132 -20.35 -6.01 -8.75
N GLU A 133 -20.52 -6.66 -7.60
CA GLU A 133 -21.00 -8.04 -7.55
C GLU A 133 -22.52 -8.11 -7.40
N LEU A 134 -23.10 -9.21 -7.91
CA LEU A 134 -24.47 -9.61 -7.61
C LEU A 134 -24.47 -10.39 -6.29
N VAL A 135 -25.17 -9.87 -5.30
CA VAL A 135 -25.21 -10.43 -3.95
C VAL A 135 -26.65 -10.75 -3.50
N ALA A 136 -26.76 -11.63 -2.52
CA ALA A 136 -28.03 -12.03 -1.90
C ALA A 136 -28.33 -11.18 -0.65
N GLY A 137 -28.45 -11.81 0.52
CA GLY A 137 -28.77 -11.12 1.78
C GLY A 137 -27.57 -10.53 2.52
N SER A 138 -26.34 -10.80 2.07
CA SER A 138 -25.12 -10.31 2.73
C SER A 138 -24.07 -9.88 1.70
N VAL A 139 -23.15 -9.02 2.14
CA VAL A 139 -21.97 -8.61 1.38
C VAL A 139 -20.74 -8.61 2.28
N HIS A 140 -19.70 -9.30 1.83
CA HIS A 140 -18.40 -9.30 2.48
C HIS A 140 -17.63 -8.04 2.09
N TRP A 141 -16.85 -7.48 3.01
CA TRP A 141 -16.02 -6.31 2.75
C TRP A 141 -14.65 -6.42 3.39
N GLU A 142 -13.64 -5.86 2.71
CA GLU A 142 -12.27 -5.74 3.22
C GLU A 142 -11.71 -4.34 2.92
N ILE A 143 -11.04 -3.75 3.92
CA ILE A 143 -10.37 -2.46 3.85
C ILE A 143 -8.93 -2.58 4.40
N ALA A 144 -7.96 -2.13 3.62
CA ALA A 144 -6.62 -1.82 4.12
C ALA A 144 -6.62 -0.38 4.63
N ALA A 145 -6.14 -0.15 5.86
CA ALA A 145 -6.11 1.18 6.48
C ALA A 145 -4.82 1.40 7.28
N TYR A 146 -4.23 2.59 7.14
CA TYR A 146 -2.98 2.97 7.78
C TYR A 146 -3.04 4.42 8.27
N HIS A 147 -2.32 4.69 9.35
CA HIS A 147 -2.09 6.04 9.82
C HIS A 147 -0.71 6.14 10.46
N ARG A 148 -0.10 7.34 10.42
CA ARG A 148 1.22 7.57 11.04
C ARG A 148 1.25 7.27 12.55
N ASP A 149 0.11 7.46 13.20
CA ASP A 149 -0.08 7.24 14.64
C ASP A 149 -0.49 5.80 14.97
N ALA A 150 -0.19 4.84 14.09
CA ALA A 150 -0.25 3.43 14.46
C ALA A 150 0.51 3.19 15.77
N ARG A 151 -0.12 2.40 16.65
CA ARG A 151 0.30 2.23 18.04
C ARG A 151 -0.11 0.87 18.58
N SER A 152 0.43 0.53 19.74
CA SER A 152 -0.12 -0.58 20.52
C SER A 152 -1.49 -0.20 21.07
N ASP A 153 -2.40 -1.16 20.97
CA ASP A 153 -3.68 -1.11 21.64
C ASP A 153 -3.44 -1.09 23.16
N PRO A 154 -4.04 -0.14 23.89
CA PRO A 154 -3.77 0.05 25.32
C PRO A 154 -4.31 -1.08 26.21
N ILE A 155 -5.21 -1.93 25.69
CA ILE A 155 -5.82 -3.04 26.43
C ILE A 155 -5.05 -4.33 26.17
N THR A 156 -4.75 -4.60 24.90
CA THR A 156 -4.19 -5.88 24.45
C THR A 156 -2.69 -5.84 24.19
N GLY A 157 -2.10 -4.65 24.07
CA GLY A 157 -0.70 -4.43 23.69
C GLY A 157 -0.39 -4.70 22.22
N VAL A 158 -1.29 -5.32 21.46
CA VAL A 158 -1.13 -5.67 20.04
C VAL A 158 -1.11 -4.40 19.17
N GLY A 159 -0.28 -4.39 18.13
CA GLY A 159 -0.17 -3.25 17.22
C GLY A 159 -1.46 -3.05 16.40
N ARG A 160 -1.84 -1.79 16.19
CA ARG A 160 -2.99 -1.40 15.38
C ARG A 160 -2.69 -0.16 14.55
N GLN A 161 -3.03 -0.24 13.27
CA GLN A 161 -2.77 0.77 12.24
C GLN A 161 -3.64 2.02 12.41
N VAL A 162 -4.90 1.82 12.79
CA VAL A 162 -5.93 2.84 13.02
C VAL A 162 -6.79 2.44 14.23
N ALA A 163 -7.62 3.35 14.75
CA ALA A 163 -8.45 3.06 15.91
C ALA A 163 -9.63 2.15 15.54
N ALA A 164 -10.34 2.49 14.47
CA ALA A 164 -11.48 1.72 13.98
C ALA A 164 -11.76 1.99 12.50
N VAL A 165 -12.44 1.03 11.88
CA VAL A 165 -13.11 1.16 10.58
C VAL A 165 -14.58 0.86 10.78
N ARG A 166 -15.47 1.65 10.19
CA ARG A 166 -16.90 1.30 10.14
C ARG A 166 -17.45 1.33 8.73
N VAL A 167 -18.37 0.42 8.45
CA VAL A 167 -18.99 0.22 7.13
C VAL A 167 -20.50 0.12 7.27
N ARG A 168 -21.24 0.63 6.30
CA ARG A 168 -22.68 0.36 6.12
C ARG A 168 -23.05 0.30 4.64
N ALA A 169 -24.19 -0.31 4.35
CA ALA A 169 -24.80 -0.32 3.03
C ALA A 169 -25.90 0.75 2.96
N ASN A 170 -26.06 1.35 1.80
CA ASN A 170 -27.02 2.43 1.55
C ASN A 170 -27.51 2.34 0.09
N ASN A 171 -28.81 2.51 -0.14
CA ASN A 171 -29.42 2.53 -1.49
C ASN A 171 -29.99 3.91 -1.87
N GLY A 172 -29.71 4.94 -1.07
CA GLY A 172 -30.20 6.31 -1.21
C GLY A 172 -31.51 6.60 -0.48
N THR A 173 -32.24 5.57 -0.06
CA THR A 173 -33.50 5.69 0.69
C THR A 173 -33.38 5.08 2.08
N GLU A 174 -32.73 3.92 2.17
CA GLU A 174 -32.50 3.14 3.38
C GLU A 174 -31.01 2.87 3.55
N ALA A 175 -30.59 2.69 4.80
CA ALA A 175 -29.23 2.31 5.14
C ALA A 175 -29.23 1.25 6.25
N SER A 176 -28.28 0.32 6.18
CA SER A 176 -28.01 -0.60 7.28
C SER A 176 -27.43 0.18 8.48
N PRO A 177 -27.49 -0.39 9.70
CA PRO A 177 -26.68 0.09 10.80
C PRO A 177 -25.18 0.07 10.44
N TRP A 178 -24.41 0.94 11.10
CA TRP A 178 -22.95 0.90 11.03
C TRP A 178 -22.41 -0.35 11.70
N GLN A 179 -21.61 -1.14 10.98
CA GLN A 179 -20.77 -2.18 11.54
C GLN A 179 -19.39 -1.59 11.79
N THR A 180 -18.95 -1.55 13.05
CA THR A 180 -17.62 -1.03 13.43
C THR A 180 -16.69 -2.17 13.81
N VAL A 181 -15.47 -2.13 13.27
CA VAL A 181 -14.40 -3.10 13.52
C VAL A 181 -13.16 -2.33 14.00
N GLY A 182 -12.70 -2.65 15.21
CA GLY A 182 -11.53 -2.02 15.81
C GLY A 182 -10.22 -2.81 15.62
N LYS A 183 -10.28 -4.04 15.12
CA LYS A 183 -9.13 -4.94 15.00
C LYS A 183 -9.01 -5.51 13.59
N THR A 184 -7.79 -5.82 13.19
CA THR A 184 -7.49 -6.47 11.92
C THR A 184 -7.56 -7.99 12.04
N SER A 185 -7.60 -8.63 10.88
CA SER A 185 -7.47 -10.08 10.65
C SER A 185 -6.64 -10.32 9.38
N ILE A 186 -6.26 -11.57 9.14
CA ILE A 186 -5.65 -11.97 7.88
C ILE A 186 -6.76 -12.30 6.89
N SER A 187 -6.80 -11.57 5.78
CA SER A 187 -7.77 -11.79 4.72
C SER A 187 -7.67 -13.22 4.18
N THR A 188 -8.80 -13.72 3.70
CA THR A 188 -8.91 -15.02 3.01
C THR A 188 -9.37 -14.89 1.56
N LEU A 189 -9.51 -13.66 1.04
CA LEU A 189 -10.24 -13.38 -0.21
C LEU A 189 -9.55 -13.86 -1.49
N CYS A 190 -8.22 -13.84 -1.56
CA CYS A 190 -7.49 -14.24 -2.77
C CYS A 190 -6.19 -15.00 -2.47
N GLN A 191 -5.57 -15.53 -3.53
CA GLN A 191 -4.30 -16.25 -3.48
C GLN A 191 -3.11 -15.30 -3.26
N ASP A 192 -3.18 -14.50 -2.19
CA ASP A 192 -2.14 -13.56 -1.81
C ASP A 192 -0.78 -14.27 -1.64
N ALA A 193 0.29 -13.69 -2.19
CA ALA A 193 1.64 -14.26 -2.08
C ALA A 193 2.22 -14.12 -0.66
N SER A 194 1.58 -13.32 0.18
CA SER A 194 1.91 -13.05 1.58
C SER A 194 0.65 -12.66 2.31
N ALA A 195 0.59 -12.83 3.63
CA ALA A 195 -0.61 -12.55 4.40
C ALA A 195 -1.01 -11.07 4.26
N MET A 196 -2.31 -10.82 4.06
CA MET A 196 -2.86 -9.46 3.99
C MET A 196 -3.58 -9.12 5.29
N GLU A 197 -2.96 -8.28 6.12
CA GLU A 197 -3.61 -7.74 7.32
C GLU A 197 -4.63 -6.65 6.93
N CYS A 198 -5.91 -6.87 7.25
CA CYS A 198 -6.99 -5.97 6.86
C CYS A 198 -8.09 -5.86 7.92
N PHE A 199 -8.98 -4.87 7.75
CA PHE A 199 -10.27 -4.81 8.43
C PHE A 199 -11.30 -5.48 7.54
N GLU A 200 -12.04 -6.45 8.07
CA GLU A 200 -13.05 -7.17 7.31
C GLU A 200 -14.34 -7.38 8.10
N GLY A 201 -15.41 -7.72 7.37
CA GLY A 201 -16.66 -8.16 7.97
C GLY A 201 -17.68 -8.58 6.92
N ASP A 202 -18.77 -9.18 7.39
CA ASP A 202 -19.96 -9.47 6.60
C ASP A 202 -21.08 -8.53 7.05
N LEU A 203 -21.64 -7.80 6.09
CA LEU A 203 -22.74 -6.88 6.33
C LEU A 203 -24.05 -7.52 5.90
N ASP A 204 -25.02 -7.59 6.82
CA ASP A 204 -26.40 -7.98 6.52
C ASP A 204 -27.10 -6.84 5.78
N ILE A 205 -27.54 -7.13 4.55
CA ILE A 205 -28.29 -6.23 3.68
C ILE A 205 -29.71 -6.74 3.42
N GLY A 206 -30.17 -7.73 4.20
CA GLY A 206 -31.47 -8.37 4.07
C GLY A 206 -32.64 -7.39 4.07
N ALA A 207 -32.54 -6.30 4.85
CA ALA A 207 -33.55 -5.26 4.95
C ALA A 207 -33.63 -4.30 3.74
N LEU A 208 -32.55 -4.16 2.96
CA LEU A 208 -32.56 -3.28 1.79
C LEU A 208 -33.44 -3.85 0.67
N ALA A 209 -34.11 -3.00 -0.10
CA ALA A 209 -34.79 -3.46 -1.32
C ALA A 209 -33.81 -4.07 -2.35
N ASP A 210 -34.30 -4.99 -3.19
CA ASP A 210 -33.55 -5.47 -4.35
C ASP A 210 -33.25 -4.29 -5.31
N GLY A 211 -32.04 -4.26 -5.86
CA GLY A 211 -31.54 -3.17 -6.70
C GLY A 211 -30.10 -2.77 -6.37
N PRO A 212 -29.58 -1.71 -7.02
CA PRO A 212 -28.25 -1.19 -6.74
C PRO A 212 -28.18 -0.56 -5.34
N PHE A 213 -27.07 -0.79 -4.67
CA PHE A 213 -26.71 -0.14 -3.41
C PHE A 213 -25.20 0.11 -3.39
N TRP A 214 -24.73 0.89 -2.43
CA TRP A 214 -23.30 1.08 -2.20
C TRP A 214 -22.92 0.83 -0.75
N LEU A 215 -21.66 0.44 -0.58
CA LEU A 215 -20.97 0.50 0.69
C LEU A 215 -20.34 1.88 0.86
N GLU A 216 -20.49 2.43 2.05
CA GLU A 216 -19.74 3.59 2.52
C GLU A 216 -19.05 3.30 3.84
N ALA A 217 -17.89 3.90 4.02
CA ALA A 217 -16.99 3.60 5.11
C ALA A 217 -16.36 4.87 5.71
N GLU A 218 -16.05 4.78 7.00
CA GLU A 218 -15.23 5.75 7.70
C GLU A 218 -14.06 5.07 8.40
N VAL A 219 -12.89 5.70 8.35
CA VAL A 219 -11.65 5.22 8.98
C VAL A 219 -11.20 6.26 10.00
N PHE A 220 -11.10 5.82 11.25
CA PHE A 220 -10.79 6.67 12.40
C PHE A 220 -9.31 6.54 12.79
N PRO A 221 -8.53 7.63 12.77
CA PRO A 221 -7.18 7.62 13.32
C PRO A 221 -7.22 7.49 14.85
N TRP A 222 -6.09 7.16 15.47
CA TRP A 222 -5.98 7.19 16.93
C TRP A 222 -6.04 8.60 17.52
N PHE A 223 -5.50 9.59 16.80
CA PHE A 223 -5.44 10.98 17.22
C PHE A 223 -5.96 11.92 16.13
N GLY A 224 -6.52 13.06 16.55
CA GLY A 224 -7.14 14.07 15.69
C GLY A 224 -8.64 14.22 15.93
N GLY A 225 -9.18 15.39 15.57
CA GLY A 225 -10.60 15.67 15.57
C GLY A 225 -11.37 15.06 14.39
N THR A 226 -12.62 15.49 14.21
CA THR A 226 -13.53 14.99 13.16
C THR A 226 -13.02 15.24 11.74
N GLY A 227 -12.22 16.29 11.52
CA GLY A 227 -11.57 16.57 10.23
C GLY A 227 -10.51 15.54 9.82
N SER A 228 -10.03 14.73 10.77
CA SER A 228 -9.05 13.66 10.54
C SER A 228 -9.71 12.32 10.21
N VAL A 229 -11.04 12.22 10.17
CA VAL A 229 -11.73 10.97 9.77
C VAL A 229 -11.75 10.87 8.25
N LEU A 230 -11.21 9.80 7.69
CA LEU A 230 -11.32 9.54 6.25
C LEU A 230 -12.70 8.94 5.97
N LYS A 231 -13.44 9.54 5.02
CA LYS A 231 -14.77 9.07 4.62
C LYS A 231 -14.84 8.75 3.13
N SER A 232 -15.38 7.60 2.79
CA SER A 232 -15.52 7.19 1.39
C SER A 232 -16.58 7.99 0.62
N GLU A 233 -17.54 8.58 1.33
CA GLU A 233 -18.61 9.41 0.75
C GLU A 233 -18.11 10.78 0.25
N ALA A 234 -16.97 11.26 0.75
CA ALA A 234 -16.39 12.55 0.40
C ALA A 234 -15.61 12.52 -0.93
N ARG A 235 -15.53 11.35 -1.58
CA ARG A 235 -14.75 11.12 -2.80
C ARG A 235 -15.61 10.43 -3.87
N THR A 236 -15.40 10.81 -5.12
CA THR A 236 -16.16 10.29 -6.26
C THR A 236 -15.31 9.47 -7.24
N GLY A 237 -13.98 9.62 -7.19
CA GLY A 237 -13.08 8.85 -8.05
C GLY A 237 -13.12 7.36 -7.72
N GLN A 238 -13.38 6.50 -8.70
CA GLN A 238 -13.43 5.04 -8.49
C GLN A 238 -12.09 4.45 -8.08
N ARG A 239 -10.97 5.05 -8.48
CA ARG A 239 -9.65 4.68 -7.98
C ARG A 239 -9.45 5.04 -6.51
N GLU A 240 -10.10 6.09 -6.02
CA GLU A 240 -9.94 6.59 -4.65
C GLU A 240 -10.65 5.70 -3.62
N PHE A 241 -10.43 5.99 -2.33
CA PHE A 241 -11.29 5.49 -1.26
C PHE A 241 -12.65 6.17 -1.36
N SER A 242 -13.49 5.67 -2.25
CA SER A 242 -14.84 6.15 -2.56
C SER A 242 -15.89 5.05 -2.31
N ARG A 243 -17.17 5.36 -2.52
CA ARG A 243 -18.26 4.39 -2.43
C ARG A 243 -18.02 3.18 -3.36
N ARG A 244 -18.38 1.98 -2.90
CA ARG A 244 -18.32 0.74 -3.70
C ARG A 244 -19.71 0.21 -3.98
N TRP A 245 -20.02 0.03 -5.26
CA TRP A 245 -21.35 -0.32 -5.72
C TRP A 245 -21.53 -1.83 -5.84
N PHE A 246 -22.75 -2.30 -5.57
CA PHE A 246 -23.18 -3.69 -5.64
C PHE A 246 -24.65 -3.76 -6.08
N CYS A 247 -25.09 -4.93 -6.54
CA CYS A 247 -26.50 -5.18 -6.82
C CYS A 247 -27.03 -6.26 -5.88
N LYS A 248 -28.08 -5.94 -5.13
CA LYS A 248 -28.84 -6.94 -4.36
C LYS A 248 -29.94 -7.52 -5.24
N ASN A 249 -29.98 -8.85 -5.37
CA ASN A 249 -31.15 -9.55 -5.89
C ASN A 249 -31.14 -11.01 -5.42
N VAL A 250 -31.96 -11.33 -4.42
CA VAL A 250 -31.92 -12.65 -3.76
C VAL A 250 -32.25 -13.78 -4.74
N THR A 251 -33.31 -13.60 -5.54
CA THR A 251 -33.77 -14.63 -6.49
C THR A 251 -32.73 -14.91 -7.57
N ARG A 252 -32.15 -13.84 -8.13
CA ARG A 252 -31.16 -13.93 -9.21
C ARG A 252 -29.78 -14.36 -8.72
N ALA A 253 -29.39 -13.99 -7.50
CA ALA A 253 -28.15 -14.48 -6.91
C ALA A 253 -28.19 -16.01 -6.69
N ALA A 254 -29.36 -16.55 -6.30
CA ALA A 254 -29.57 -17.98 -6.14
C ALA A 254 -29.63 -18.72 -7.50
N ASN A 255 -30.20 -18.10 -8.53
CA ASN A 255 -30.40 -18.69 -9.85
C ASN A 255 -29.96 -17.72 -10.97
N PRO A 256 -28.66 -17.45 -11.12
CA PRO A 256 -28.19 -16.49 -12.11
C PRO A 256 -28.43 -17.03 -13.52
N PRO A 257 -28.70 -16.15 -14.51
CA PRO A 257 -28.71 -16.58 -15.90
C PRO A 257 -27.32 -17.08 -16.27
N MET A 258 -27.26 -18.25 -16.90
CA MET A 258 -26.03 -18.90 -17.34
C MET A 258 -26.06 -19.11 -18.85
N VAL A 259 -24.89 -18.98 -19.47
CA VAL A 259 -24.61 -19.39 -20.84
C VAL A 259 -23.27 -20.10 -20.86
N TYR A 260 -23.19 -21.23 -21.55
CA TYR A 260 -21.95 -21.99 -21.67
C TYR A 260 -21.26 -21.66 -22.99
N VAL A 261 -19.93 -21.73 -23.00
CA VAL A 261 -19.10 -21.61 -24.21
C VAL A 261 -18.23 -22.85 -24.37
N ALA A 262 -18.19 -23.39 -25.59
CA ALA A 262 -17.35 -24.52 -25.97
C ALA A 262 -16.90 -24.41 -27.43
N SER A 263 -15.74 -24.98 -27.77
CA SER A 263 -15.19 -25.00 -29.13
C SER A 263 -16.14 -25.64 -30.16
N THR A 264 -16.98 -26.56 -29.70
CA THR A 264 -18.01 -27.27 -30.49
C THR A 264 -19.37 -26.56 -30.51
N GLY A 265 -19.50 -25.42 -29.83
CA GLY A 265 -20.75 -24.68 -29.71
C GLY A 265 -21.23 -23.99 -30.99
N ASP A 266 -22.38 -23.32 -30.87
CA ASP A 266 -23.02 -22.57 -31.94
C ASP A 266 -23.55 -21.22 -31.42
N ASP A 267 -22.98 -20.12 -31.94
CA ASP A 267 -23.33 -18.75 -31.53
C ASP A 267 -24.76 -18.34 -31.92
N ALA A 268 -25.40 -19.01 -32.88
CA ALA A 268 -26.78 -18.74 -33.27
C ALA A 268 -27.80 -19.50 -32.40
N LEU A 269 -27.42 -20.69 -31.93
CA LEU A 269 -28.34 -21.63 -31.25
C LEU A 269 -28.05 -21.81 -29.75
N GLY A 270 -27.01 -21.17 -29.23
CA GLY A 270 -26.66 -21.26 -27.81
C GLY A 270 -27.81 -20.84 -26.89
N GLU A 271 -27.91 -21.53 -25.76
CA GLU A 271 -29.00 -21.41 -24.79
C GLU A 271 -28.58 -20.55 -23.58
N VAL A 272 -29.51 -19.74 -23.08
CA VAL A 272 -29.33 -18.92 -21.86
C VAL A 272 -30.41 -19.34 -20.87
N SER A 273 -30.02 -19.90 -19.74
CA SER A 273 -30.95 -20.45 -18.75
C SER A 273 -30.40 -20.32 -17.34
N SER A 274 -31.30 -20.26 -16.35
CA SER A 274 -30.94 -20.42 -14.94
C SER A 274 -30.78 -21.90 -14.54
N ASP A 275 -31.19 -22.84 -15.39
CA ASP A 275 -30.85 -24.26 -15.24
C ASP A 275 -29.52 -24.56 -15.95
N SER A 276 -28.54 -24.97 -15.15
CA SER A 276 -27.19 -25.26 -15.59
C SER A 276 -27.12 -26.40 -16.61
N ALA A 277 -27.98 -27.42 -16.50
CA ALA A 277 -27.97 -28.55 -17.43
C ALA A 277 -28.50 -28.13 -18.80
N THR A 278 -29.60 -27.37 -18.83
CA THR A 278 -30.19 -26.80 -20.05
C THR A 278 -29.21 -25.88 -20.79
N ALA A 279 -28.58 -24.94 -20.08
CA ALA A 279 -27.61 -24.02 -20.69
C ALA A 279 -26.35 -24.77 -21.21
N ARG A 280 -25.87 -25.79 -20.48
CA ARG A 280 -24.69 -26.59 -20.87
C ARG A 280 -24.95 -27.46 -22.10
N ALA A 281 -26.18 -27.92 -22.33
CA ALA A 281 -26.53 -28.79 -23.45
C ALA A 281 -26.41 -28.11 -24.82
N LYS A 282 -26.46 -26.78 -24.88
CA LYS A 282 -26.34 -25.99 -26.11
C LYS A 282 -25.39 -24.80 -25.90
N PRO A 283 -24.07 -25.04 -25.87
CA PRO A 283 -23.10 -23.98 -25.66
C PRO A 283 -23.00 -23.06 -26.89
N CYS A 284 -22.67 -21.79 -26.66
CA CYS A 284 -22.18 -20.88 -27.69
C CYS A 284 -20.74 -21.27 -28.10
N ARG A 285 -20.30 -20.83 -29.28
CA ARG A 285 -18.94 -21.07 -29.76
C ARG A 285 -17.94 -20.07 -29.20
N THR A 286 -18.35 -18.81 -29.01
CA THR A 286 -17.48 -17.70 -28.61
C THR A 286 -18.07 -16.90 -27.45
N LEU A 287 -17.24 -16.10 -26.75
CA LEU A 287 -17.74 -15.17 -25.74
C LEU A 287 -18.65 -14.10 -26.36
N GLY A 288 -18.28 -13.56 -27.53
CA GLY A 288 -19.11 -12.59 -28.24
C GLY A 288 -20.49 -13.14 -28.63
N GLY A 289 -20.54 -14.40 -29.08
CA GLY A 289 -21.80 -15.12 -29.33
C GLY A 289 -22.63 -15.29 -28.07
N ALA A 290 -22.00 -15.69 -26.95
CA ALA A 290 -22.67 -15.81 -25.66
C ALA A 290 -23.31 -14.50 -25.21
N TRP A 291 -22.64 -13.35 -25.39
CA TRP A 291 -23.22 -12.04 -25.06
C TRP A 291 -24.38 -11.67 -25.97
N ALA A 292 -24.28 -11.94 -27.28
CA ALA A 292 -25.37 -11.70 -28.23
C ALA A 292 -26.61 -12.55 -27.91
N ARG A 293 -26.41 -13.84 -27.56
CA ARG A 293 -27.49 -14.72 -27.10
C ARG A 293 -28.10 -14.24 -25.79
N ALA A 294 -27.29 -13.90 -24.80
CA ALA A 294 -27.76 -13.33 -23.53
C ALA A 294 -28.62 -12.09 -23.75
N ARG A 295 -28.17 -11.13 -24.58
CA ARG A 295 -28.96 -9.94 -24.91
C ARG A 295 -30.31 -10.29 -25.59
N THR A 296 -30.33 -11.31 -26.45
CA THR A 296 -31.55 -11.73 -27.15
C THR A 296 -32.57 -12.34 -26.20
N VAL A 297 -32.11 -13.19 -25.26
CA VAL A 297 -32.99 -13.93 -24.34
C VAL A 297 -33.39 -13.09 -23.13
N LEU A 298 -32.45 -12.35 -22.53
CA LEU A 298 -32.68 -11.53 -21.34
C LEU A 298 -33.30 -10.18 -21.67
N GLY A 299 -33.22 -9.75 -22.93
CA GLY A 299 -33.79 -8.51 -23.42
C GLY A 299 -32.82 -7.33 -23.35
N ASN A 300 -33.38 -6.13 -23.49
CA ASN A 300 -32.64 -4.88 -23.59
C ASN A 300 -32.99 -3.86 -22.48
N GLY A 301 -33.59 -4.30 -21.38
CA GLY A 301 -33.89 -3.45 -20.23
C GLY A 301 -32.67 -3.26 -19.30
N ARG A 302 -32.65 -2.17 -18.53
CA ARG A 302 -31.62 -1.94 -17.48
C ARG A 302 -31.45 -3.17 -16.59
N GLY A 303 -30.20 -3.52 -16.29
CA GLY A 303 -29.87 -4.62 -15.36
C GLY A 303 -30.15 -6.03 -15.91
N THR A 304 -30.56 -6.16 -17.17
CA THR A 304 -30.82 -7.49 -17.76
C THR A 304 -29.56 -8.34 -17.86
N MET A 305 -28.36 -7.75 -17.93
CA MET A 305 -27.08 -8.48 -17.95
C MET A 305 -26.46 -8.71 -16.56
N ASP A 306 -27.01 -8.11 -15.50
CA ASP A 306 -26.41 -8.15 -14.16
C ASP A 306 -26.19 -9.57 -13.63
N GLY A 307 -24.96 -9.89 -13.24
CA GLY A 307 -24.62 -11.22 -12.71
C GLY A 307 -24.80 -12.39 -13.71
N LEU A 308 -24.86 -12.12 -15.02
CA LEU A 308 -24.77 -13.16 -16.04
C LEU A 308 -23.48 -13.97 -15.84
N ARG A 309 -23.60 -15.31 -15.86
CA ARG A 309 -22.46 -16.23 -15.80
C ARG A 309 -22.19 -16.82 -17.19
N VAL A 310 -21.02 -16.55 -17.74
CA VAL A 310 -20.52 -17.18 -18.97
C VAL A 310 -19.53 -18.27 -18.58
N ARG A 311 -19.89 -19.54 -18.78
CA ARG A 311 -19.12 -20.69 -18.28
C ARG A 311 -18.31 -21.38 -19.37
N VAL A 312 -17.01 -21.45 -19.18
CA VAL A 312 -16.05 -21.97 -20.16
C VAL A 312 -15.82 -23.48 -19.97
N LEU A 313 -16.17 -24.28 -20.97
CA LEU A 313 -16.07 -25.75 -20.93
C LEU A 313 -14.73 -26.28 -21.44
N ASP A 314 -14.15 -25.62 -22.43
CA ASP A 314 -12.91 -25.99 -23.09
C ASP A 314 -12.21 -24.72 -23.62
N THR A 315 -11.33 -24.88 -24.62
CA THR A 315 -10.68 -23.71 -25.23
C THR A 315 -11.56 -23.04 -26.26
N VAL A 316 -11.95 -21.80 -25.99
CA VAL A 316 -12.84 -21.00 -26.84
C VAL A 316 -12.19 -19.70 -27.27
N ASP A 317 -12.56 -19.21 -28.44
CA ASP A 317 -12.19 -17.87 -28.87
C ASP A 317 -13.09 -16.82 -28.22
N SER A 318 -12.52 -15.65 -27.92
CA SER A 318 -13.30 -14.52 -27.41
C SER A 318 -14.35 -14.06 -28.43
N GLY A 319 -14.04 -14.14 -29.72
CA GLY A 319 -14.96 -13.73 -30.79
C GLY A 319 -15.16 -12.21 -30.86
N SER A 320 -15.57 -11.71 -32.04
CA SER A 320 -15.70 -10.27 -32.26
C SER A 320 -17.00 -9.74 -31.70
N VAL A 321 -16.94 -8.60 -31.00
CA VAL A 321 -18.12 -7.91 -30.46
C VAL A 321 -18.32 -6.59 -31.21
N PRO A 322 -19.43 -6.44 -31.97
CA PRO A 322 -19.64 -5.27 -32.82
C PRO A 322 -19.79 -3.95 -32.04
N TYR A 323 -19.29 -2.87 -32.62
CA TYR A 323 -19.27 -1.52 -32.01
C TYR A 323 -20.65 -0.94 -31.63
N ALA A 324 -21.72 -1.25 -32.40
CA ALA A 324 -23.02 -0.62 -32.22
C ALA A 324 -23.96 -1.34 -31.22
N VAL A 325 -23.50 -2.43 -30.61
CA VAL A 325 -24.33 -3.33 -29.80
C VAL A 325 -24.11 -3.02 -28.33
N SER A 326 -25.11 -2.47 -27.66
CA SER A 326 -25.09 -2.24 -26.22
C SER A 326 -25.65 -3.42 -25.43
N TYR A 327 -25.08 -3.67 -24.24
CA TYR A 327 -25.46 -4.74 -23.32
C TYR A 327 -25.96 -4.12 -22.00
N PRO A 328 -27.27 -4.04 -21.77
CA PRO A 328 -27.80 -3.28 -20.64
C PRO A 328 -27.44 -3.90 -19.28
N GLN A 329 -26.67 -3.16 -18.49
CA GLN A 329 -26.16 -3.52 -17.18
C GLN A 329 -26.46 -2.37 -16.22
N ASP A 330 -26.96 -2.69 -15.04
CA ASP A 330 -27.22 -1.68 -14.01
C ASP A 330 -25.97 -1.48 -13.16
N CYS A 331 -25.59 -2.52 -12.40
CA CYS A 331 -24.46 -2.46 -11.49
C CYS A 331 -23.60 -3.73 -11.49
N ALA A 332 -24.20 -4.92 -11.50
CA ALA A 332 -23.44 -6.15 -11.27
C ALA A 332 -22.73 -6.66 -12.52
N ALA A 333 -21.49 -7.09 -12.35
CA ALA A 333 -20.61 -7.56 -13.41
C ALA A 333 -21.20 -8.75 -14.18
N VAL A 334 -20.92 -8.79 -15.49
CA VAL A 334 -20.94 -10.05 -16.22
C VAL A 334 -19.71 -10.84 -15.81
N VAL A 335 -19.85 -12.11 -15.49
CA VAL A 335 -18.75 -12.95 -15.00
C VAL A 335 -18.46 -14.07 -15.98
N VAL A 336 -17.23 -14.09 -16.51
CA VAL A 336 -16.68 -15.19 -17.30
C VAL A 336 -15.91 -16.08 -16.34
N GLU A 337 -16.35 -17.33 -16.20
CA GLU A 337 -15.79 -18.28 -15.24
C GLU A 337 -15.62 -19.67 -15.84
N ARG A 338 -14.76 -20.47 -15.23
CA ARG A 338 -14.66 -21.90 -15.54
C ARG A 338 -15.96 -22.62 -15.23
N ALA A 339 -16.38 -23.51 -16.13
CA ALA A 339 -17.51 -24.39 -15.85
C ALA A 339 -17.19 -25.33 -14.68
N PRO A 340 -18.16 -25.66 -13.81
CA PRO A 340 -18.00 -26.73 -12.83
C PRO A 340 -17.49 -28.01 -13.49
N GLU A 341 -16.60 -28.73 -12.81
CA GLU A 341 -15.97 -30.00 -13.26
C GLU A 341 -14.96 -29.88 -14.42
N THR A 342 -14.84 -28.72 -15.10
CA THR A 342 -13.77 -28.47 -16.07
C THR A 342 -12.50 -28.07 -15.33
N SER A 343 -11.31 -28.58 -15.66
CA SER A 343 -10.06 -28.10 -15.05
C SER A 343 -9.70 -26.69 -15.54
N ARG A 344 -9.01 -25.87 -14.73
CA ARG A 344 -8.57 -24.52 -15.14
C ARG A 344 -7.72 -24.55 -16.42
N SER A 345 -6.86 -25.56 -16.55
CA SER A 345 -6.06 -25.80 -17.76
C SER A 345 -6.87 -26.04 -19.03
N ASN A 346 -8.12 -26.49 -18.91
CA ASN A 346 -9.02 -26.74 -20.05
C ASN A 346 -9.97 -25.56 -20.30
N ALA A 347 -10.35 -24.81 -19.26
CA ALA A 347 -11.18 -23.61 -19.36
C ALA A 347 -10.37 -22.39 -19.82
N VAL A 348 -10.09 -22.33 -21.12
CA VAL A 348 -9.20 -21.33 -21.72
C VAL A 348 -9.99 -20.38 -22.62
N VAL A 349 -9.93 -19.09 -22.33
CA VAL A 349 -10.39 -18.03 -23.22
C VAL A 349 -9.22 -17.57 -24.08
N ARG A 350 -9.22 -17.91 -25.37
CA ARG A 350 -8.30 -17.33 -26.36
C ARG A 350 -8.76 -15.93 -26.70
N TRP A 351 -8.03 -14.96 -26.17
CA TRP A 351 -8.26 -13.56 -26.48
C TRP A 351 -7.59 -13.21 -27.81
N ASN A 352 -8.37 -13.40 -28.89
CA ASN A 352 -7.91 -13.33 -30.27
C ASN A 352 -8.42 -12.10 -31.05
N THR A 353 -9.30 -11.29 -30.45
CA THR A 353 -9.87 -10.07 -31.07
C THR A 353 -10.25 -9.02 -30.02
N HIS A 354 -10.75 -7.87 -30.47
CA HIS A 354 -11.27 -6.82 -29.58
C HIS A 354 -12.50 -7.30 -28.80
N LEU A 355 -12.45 -7.14 -27.48
CA LEU A 355 -13.60 -7.32 -26.60
C LEU A 355 -14.23 -5.95 -26.32
N ARG A 356 -15.23 -5.58 -27.11
CA ARG A 356 -15.97 -4.32 -26.99
C ARG A 356 -17.25 -4.51 -26.19
N CYS A 357 -17.10 -4.51 -24.88
CA CYS A 357 -18.20 -4.78 -23.96
C CYS A 357 -18.89 -3.47 -23.62
N TYR A 358 -19.75 -2.95 -24.51
CA TYR A 358 -20.51 -1.72 -24.24
C TYR A 358 -21.66 -1.98 -23.26
N PHE A 359 -21.28 -2.23 -22.00
CA PHE A 359 -22.21 -2.31 -20.88
C PHE A 359 -22.68 -0.90 -20.51
N LYS A 360 -23.99 -0.68 -20.52
CA LYS A 360 -24.59 0.66 -20.34
C LYS A 360 -25.94 0.58 -19.64
N ASP A 361 -26.61 1.73 -19.49
CA ASP A 361 -27.94 1.90 -18.88
C ASP A 361 -27.93 1.80 -17.35
N HIS A 362 -26.81 2.19 -16.73
CA HIS A 362 -26.58 2.19 -15.29
C HIS A 362 -27.52 3.10 -14.51
N SER A 363 -27.75 2.77 -13.24
CA SER A 363 -28.40 3.66 -12.29
C SER A 363 -27.57 4.90 -11.97
N PRO A 364 -28.22 6.01 -11.57
CA PRO A 364 -27.52 7.25 -11.25
C PRO A 364 -26.40 7.04 -10.21
N GLY A 365 -25.22 7.58 -10.50
CA GLY A 365 -24.03 7.43 -9.65
C GLY A 365 -23.07 6.32 -10.08
N ILE A 366 -23.49 5.45 -10.99
CA ILE A 366 -22.65 4.44 -11.64
C ILE A 366 -22.32 4.93 -13.05
N THR A 367 -21.03 4.98 -13.37
CA THR A 367 -20.52 5.53 -14.64
C THR A 367 -19.86 4.48 -15.51
N GLU A 368 -19.72 3.25 -15.04
CA GLU A 368 -18.88 2.23 -15.67
C GLU A 368 -19.59 0.89 -15.74
N GLY A 369 -19.36 0.19 -16.86
CA GLY A 369 -19.71 -1.22 -16.99
C GLY A 369 -18.70 -2.11 -16.27
N ALA A 370 -19.11 -3.30 -15.84
CA ALA A 370 -18.28 -4.24 -15.10
C ALA A 370 -18.22 -5.62 -15.78
N LEU A 371 -17.00 -6.13 -15.93
CA LEU A 371 -16.68 -7.47 -16.42
C LEU A 371 -15.69 -8.13 -15.45
N THR A 372 -15.98 -9.36 -15.04
CA THR A 372 -15.05 -10.14 -14.20
C THR A 372 -14.66 -11.43 -14.92
N PHE A 373 -13.36 -11.70 -15.01
CA PHE A 373 -12.84 -13.04 -15.30
C PHE A 373 -12.51 -13.72 -13.98
N ARG A 374 -13.01 -14.94 -13.76
CA ARG A 374 -12.86 -15.67 -12.50
C ARG A 374 -12.44 -17.11 -12.72
N ASP A 375 -11.40 -17.57 -12.02
CA ASP A 375 -11.01 -18.99 -11.99
C ASP A 375 -10.84 -19.62 -13.38
N CYS A 376 -10.27 -18.88 -14.34
CA CYS A 376 -10.07 -19.35 -15.70
C CYS A 376 -8.68 -18.98 -16.25
N THR A 377 -8.30 -19.58 -17.37
CA THR A 377 -7.11 -19.19 -18.11
C THR A 377 -7.48 -18.25 -19.26
N ILE A 378 -6.69 -17.19 -19.43
CA ILE A 378 -6.81 -16.23 -20.53
C ILE A 378 -5.52 -16.33 -21.35
N ASP A 379 -5.65 -16.76 -22.60
CA ASP A 379 -4.54 -16.86 -23.55
C ASP A 379 -4.65 -15.69 -24.53
N ARG A 380 -3.81 -14.67 -24.37
CA ARG A 380 -3.79 -13.52 -25.28
C ARG A 380 -2.98 -13.89 -26.51
N THR A 381 -3.65 -14.05 -27.66
CA THR A 381 -3.02 -14.49 -28.90
C THR A 381 -2.77 -13.35 -29.88
N ALA A 382 -3.21 -12.14 -29.55
CA ALA A 382 -2.97 -10.93 -30.33
C ALA A 382 -3.00 -9.66 -29.46
N GLY A 383 -2.39 -8.57 -29.94
CA GLY A 383 -2.24 -7.28 -29.26
C GLY A 383 -3.53 -6.46 -29.10
N TRP A 384 -4.66 -7.11 -28.85
CA TRP A 384 -5.95 -6.45 -28.67
C TRP A 384 -6.14 -5.95 -27.23
N ALA A 385 -7.11 -5.05 -27.07
CA ALA A 385 -7.48 -4.42 -25.80
C ALA A 385 -8.95 -4.68 -25.45
N PHE A 386 -9.28 -4.55 -24.16
CA PHE A 386 -10.65 -4.40 -23.69
C PHE A 386 -11.11 -2.98 -24.02
N TYR A 387 -12.33 -2.86 -24.55
CA TYR A 387 -12.90 -1.57 -24.94
C TYR A 387 -14.13 -1.27 -24.10
N GLY A 388 -14.09 -0.16 -23.38
CA GLY A 388 -15.29 0.58 -22.99
C GLY A 388 -15.57 1.72 -23.97
N GLU A 389 -16.51 2.58 -23.61
CA GLU A 389 -16.84 3.80 -24.35
C GLU A 389 -16.60 5.03 -23.46
N THR A 390 -16.37 6.21 -24.03
CA THR A 390 -16.18 7.44 -23.23
C THR A 390 -17.36 7.71 -22.29
N ALA A 391 -18.59 7.44 -22.74
CA ALA A 391 -19.80 7.62 -21.95
C ALA A 391 -20.11 6.45 -20.98
N ALA A 392 -19.42 5.32 -21.12
CA ALA A 392 -19.52 4.17 -20.23
C ALA A 392 -18.19 3.38 -20.28
N PRO A 393 -17.15 3.82 -19.54
CA PRO A 393 -15.91 3.10 -19.48
C PRO A 393 -16.12 1.69 -18.91
N LEU A 394 -15.24 0.76 -19.26
CA LEU A 394 -15.34 -0.62 -18.80
C LEU A 394 -14.38 -0.87 -17.63
N HIS A 395 -14.85 -1.36 -16.50
CA HIS A 395 -14.02 -1.91 -15.44
C HIS A 395 -13.89 -3.43 -15.60
N VAL A 396 -12.68 -3.89 -15.89
CA VAL A 396 -12.34 -5.31 -15.99
C VAL A 396 -11.66 -5.76 -14.70
N GLN A 397 -12.19 -6.80 -14.09
CA GLN A 397 -11.66 -7.41 -12.88
C GLN A 397 -11.13 -8.81 -13.21
N PHE A 398 -9.95 -9.13 -12.70
CA PHE A 398 -9.39 -10.48 -12.77
C PHE A 398 -9.37 -11.07 -11.37
N HIS A 399 -9.98 -12.23 -11.19
CA HIS A 399 -10.09 -12.90 -9.91
C HIS A 399 -9.61 -14.36 -10.02
N ASP A 400 -8.46 -14.67 -9.45
CA ASP A 400 -7.83 -16.01 -9.48
C ASP A 400 -7.71 -16.56 -10.91
N VAL A 401 -7.02 -15.82 -11.78
CA VAL A 401 -6.86 -16.18 -13.20
C VAL A 401 -5.41 -16.52 -13.54
N VAL A 402 -5.23 -17.32 -14.60
CA VAL A 402 -3.93 -17.47 -15.26
C VAL A 402 -3.94 -16.66 -16.55
N MET A 403 -3.07 -15.66 -16.67
CA MET A 403 -2.93 -14.83 -17.86
C MET A 403 -1.67 -15.23 -18.62
N ARG A 404 -1.85 -15.90 -19.77
CA ARG A 404 -0.76 -16.12 -20.73
C ARG A 404 -0.75 -14.98 -21.73
N ASN A 405 0.08 -13.97 -21.47
CA ASN A 405 0.17 -12.80 -22.34
C ASN A 405 0.91 -13.10 -23.66
N ASN A 406 1.62 -14.23 -23.74
CA ASN A 406 2.34 -14.70 -24.94
C ASN A 406 3.24 -13.64 -25.59
N GLY A 407 3.85 -12.78 -24.77
CA GLY A 407 4.73 -11.68 -25.24
C GLY A 407 4.01 -10.58 -26.01
N GLN A 408 2.66 -10.55 -26.02
CA GLN A 408 1.90 -9.54 -26.76
C GLN A 408 2.14 -8.16 -26.15
N PRO A 409 2.65 -7.19 -26.94
CA PRO A 409 3.00 -5.87 -26.42
C PRO A 409 1.78 -4.95 -26.28
N GLY A 410 1.98 -3.82 -25.61
CA GLY A 410 1.06 -2.68 -25.62
C GLY A 410 0.03 -2.67 -24.50
N THR A 411 -0.84 -1.65 -24.52
CA THR A 411 -1.94 -1.55 -23.55
C THR A 411 -3.05 -2.53 -23.92
N TRP A 412 -3.42 -3.39 -22.98
CA TRP A 412 -4.60 -4.24 -23.03
C TRP A 412 -5.90 -3.52 -22.64
N ARG A 413 -5.87 -2.19 -22.50
CA ARG A 413 -6.99 -1.33 -22.08
C ARG A 413 -7.23 -0.21 -23.09
N THR A 414 -8.49 0.14 -23.34
CA THR A 414 -8.90 1.34 -24.09
C THR A 414 -10.26 1.80 -23.57
N SER A 415 -10.33 3.01 -23.00
CA SER A 415 -11.51 3.48 -22.25
C SER A 415 -11.96 2.45 -21.21
N SER A 416 -10.98 1.80 -20.57
CA SER A 416 -11.22 0.70 -19.65
C SER A 416 -10.22 0.67 -18.50
N HIS A 417 -10.70 0.36 -17.30
CA HIS A 417 -9.93 0.24 -16.07
C HIS A 417 -9.73 -1.23 -15.71
N VAL A 418 -8.68 -1.54 -14.95
CA VAL A 418 -8.38 -2.91 -14.51
C VAL A 418 -8.17 -2.97 -13.00
N SER A 419 -8.70 -4.01 -12.37
CA SER A 419 -8.29 -4.47 -11.03
C SER A 419 -7.88 -5.96 -11.09
N ILE A 420 -6.85 -6.32 -10.32
CA ILE A 420 -6.33 -7.68 -10.23
C ILE A 420 -6.46 -8.16 -8.78
N PHE A 421 -7.02 -9.36 -8.61
CA PHE A 421 -7.21 -10.07 -7.35
C PHE A 421 -6.81 -11.55 -7.57
N GLY A 422 -5.52 -11.85 -7.51
CA GLY A 422 -5.01 -13.19 -7.81
C GLY A 422 -4.83 -13.39 -9.30
N MET A 423 -3.62 -13.17 -9.80
CA MET A 423 -3.28 -13.45 -11.20
C MET A 423 -1.87 -13.99 -11.31
N GLU A 424 -1.72 -15.15 -11.94
CA GLU A 424 -0.43 -15.61 -12.45
C GLU A 424 -0.27 -15.11 -13.88
N MET A 425 0.73 -14.27 -14.14
CA MET A 425 0.99 -13.73 -15.48
C MET A 425 2.32 -14.23 -16.05
N THR A 426 2.25 -14.81 -17.25
CA THR A 426 3.43 -15.22 -18.03
C THR A 426 3.57 -14.39 -19.31
N GLY A 427 4.81 -14.20 -19.77
CA GLY A 427 5.10 -13.48 -21.01
C GLY A 427 4.75 -11.99 -20.94
N TYR A 428 5.02 -11.35 -19.81
CA TYR A 428 4.79 -9.92 -19.61
C TYR A 428 5.47 -9.08 -20.71
N ALA A 429 4.67 -8.25 -21.38
CA ALA A 429 5.13 -7.24 -22.32
C ALA A 429 4.21 -6.00 -22.28
N ASN A 430 3.57 -5.78 -21.13
CA ASN A 430 2.46 -4.84 -20.96
C ASN A 430 2.86 -3.59 -20.18
N THR A 431 1.90 -2.69 -19.96
CA THR A 431 2.01 -1.56 -19.03
C THR A 431 1.01 -1.71 -17.90
N LEU A 432 1.51 -1.97 -16.69
CA LEU A 432 0.72 -2.01 -15.44
C LEU A 432 0.60 -0.65 -14.76
N ALA A 433 0.93 0.44 -15.46
CA ALA A 433 0.72 1.79 -14.98
C ALA A 433 -0.55 2.42 -15.57
N GLN A 434 -1.07 3.48 -14.95
CA GLN A 434 -2.10 4.33 -15.53
C GLN A 434 -1.61 4.93 -16.86
N THR A 435 -2.49 4.98 -17.84
CA THR A 435 -2.28 5.68 -19.12
C THR A 435 -3.54 6.46 -19.50
N ALA A 436 -3.48 7.24 -20.59
CA ALA A 436 -4.68 7.86 -21.17
C ALA A 436 -5.75 6.83 -21.59
N ALA A 437 -5.37 5.55 -21.74
CA ALA A 437 -6.28 4.47 -22.11
C ALA A 437 -7.09 3.91 -20.93
N GLY A 438 -6.71 4.24 -19.69
CA GLY A 438 -7.42 3.85 -18.46
C GLY A 438 -6.51 3.60 -17.26
N GLU A 439 -7.13 3.26 -16.13
CA GLU A 439 -6.45 3.11 -14.83
C GLU A 439 -6.11 1.65 -14.52
N VAL A 440 -5.05 1.44 -13.74
CA VAL A 440 -4.90 0.22 -12.93
C VAL A 440 -5.29 0.64 -11.52
N ARG A 441 -6.34 0.04 -10.97
CA ARG A 441 -6.91 0.48 -9.69
C ARG A 441 -6.39 -0.32 -8.52
N ILE A 442 -6.18 -1.62 -8.68
CA ILE A 442 -5.66 -2.50 -7.62
C ILE A 442 -4.81 -3.57 -8.30
N LEU A 443 -3.61 -3.78 -7.76
CA LEU A 443 -2.79 -4.95 -8.01
C LEU A 443 -2.73 -5.74 -6.71
N ARG A 444 -3.49 -6.83 -6.62
CA ARG A 444 -3.47 -7.71 -5.46
C ARG A 444 -3.16 -9.14 -5.89
N ALA A 445 -2.22 -9.80 -5.22
CA ALA A 445 -1.85 -11.17 -5.51
C ALA A 445 -1.44 -11.39 -6.98
N LEU A 446 -0.71 -10.43 -7.57
CA LEU A 446 -0.10 -10.60 -8.89
C LEU A 446 1.22 -11.35 -8.72
N ASP A 447 1.33 -12.53 -9.34
CA ASP A 447 2.59 -13.23 -9.54
C ASP A 447 3.05 -13.03 -10.99
N ALA A 448 4.13 -12.28 -11.17
CA ALA A 448 4.63 -11.94 -12.50
C ALA A 448 6.12 -11.62 -12.51
N ASP A 449 6.77 -12.00 -13.60
CA ASP A 449 8.03 -11.40 -14.02
C ASP A 449 7.73 -10.16 -14.87
N LEU A 450 8.08 -8.97 -14.37
CA LEU A 450 7.76 -7.71 -15.04
C LEU A 450 8.75 -7.33 -16.14
N ALA A 451 9.82 -8.10 -16.36
CA ALA A 451 10.81 -7.87 -17.41
C ALA A 451 11.32 -6.41 -17.48
N GLY A 452 11.52 -5.76 -16.33
CA GLY A 452 11.93 -4.35 -16.22
C GLY A 452 10.79 -3.33 -16.30
N GLY A 453 9.55 -3.77 -16.36
CA GLY A 453 8.36 -2.96 -16.15
C GLY A 453 8.13 -2.63 -14.67
N GLY A 454 7.42 -1.54 -14.40
CA GLY A 454 7.07 -1.12 -13.04
C GLY A 454 5.56 -1.31 -12.76
N PRO A 455 5.17 -1.68 -11.53
CA PRO A 455 3.76 -1.76 -11.13
C PRO A 455 3.13 -0.36 -11.01
N GLU A 456 1.80 -0.29 -10.90
CA GLU A 456 1.12 0.93 -10.49
C GLU A 456 1.36 1.18 -8.99
N ALA A 457 1.73 2.41 -8.61
CA ALA A 457 2.03 2.74 -7.22
C ALA A 457 0.77 2.96 -6.36
N TRP A 458 -0.42 3.02 -6.95
CA TRP A 458 -1.66 3.28 -6.23
C TRP A 458 -1.94 2.32 -5.07
N VAL A 459 -2.23 1.07 -5.38
CA VAL A 459 -2.55 -0.01 -4.43
C VAL A 459 -1.94 -1.27 -5.00
N THR A 460 -0.81 -1.68 -4.44
CA THR A 460 -0.08 -2.91 -4.78
C THR A 460 0.10 -3.75 -3.52
N LEU A 461 -0.57 -4.90 -3.46
CA LEU A 461 -0.76 -5.69 -2.25
C LEU A 461 -0.39 -7.15 -2.52
N CYS A 462 0.40 -7.75 -1.64
CA CYS A 462 0.66 -9.18 -1.61
C CYS A 462 1.09 -9.77 -2.95
N CYS A 463 1.80 -9.00 -3.78
CA CYS A 463 2.27 -9.42 -5.09
C CYS A 463 3.64 -10.09 -5.00
N ARG A 464 3.91 -11.04 -5.89
CA ARG A 464 5.23 -11.61 -6.14
C ARG A 464 5.75 -11.10 -7.48
N LEU A 465 6.64 -10.11 -7.44
CA LEU A 465 7.08 -9.38 -8.63
C LEU A 465 8.57 -9.58 -8.85
N THR A 466 8.93 -10.27 -9.92
CA THR A 466 10.32 -10.52 -10.31
C THR A 466 10.78 -9.52 -11.37
N ARG A 467 12.03 -9.06 -11.29
CA ARG A 467 12.61 -8.05 -12.23
C ARG A 467 11.71 -6.81 -12.38
N ALA A 468 11.08 -6.39 -11.30
CA ALA A 468 10.30 -5.17 -11.23
C ALA A 468 11.22 -3.94 -11.28
N ASN A 469 10.78 -2.90 -12.00
CA ASN A 469 11.33 -1.56 -11.94
C ASN A 469 10.46 -0.67 -11.04
N ALA A 470 10.84 0.60 -10.87
CA ALA A 470 10.13 1.58 -10.09
C ALA A 470 8.63 1.61 -10.43
N GLY A 471 7.82 1.51 -9.38
CA GLY A 471 6.40 1.77 -9.47
C GLY A 471 6.13 3.14 -10.07
N ARG A 472 5.05 3.24 -10.85
CA ARG A 472 4.64 4.50 -11.47
C ARG A 472 3.55 5.15 -10.64
N MET A 473 3.75 6.43 -10.30
CA MET A 473 2.77 7.25 -9.62
C MET A 473 2.29 8.32 -10.59
N ALA A 474 1.07 8.15 -11.10
CA ALA A 474 0.51 9.09 -12.08
C ALA A 474 0.07 10.41 -11.46
N ASP A 475 -0.33 10.40 -10.19
CA ASP A 475 -0.69 11.58 -9.41
C ASP A 475 -0.03 11.49 -8.03
N ALA A 476 0.90 12.41 -7.77
CA ALA A 476 1.68 12.42 -6.54
C ALA A 476 0.87 12.81 -5.31
N ALA A 477 -0.22 13.56 -5.47
CA ALA A 477 -1.01 14.10 -4.38
C ALA A 477 -2.09 13.12 -3.89
N LYS A 478 -2.14 11.91 -4.45
CA LYS A 478 -3.14 10.90 -4.11
C LYS A 478 -2.48 9.72 -3.36
N GLY A 479 -3.32 8.93 -2.67
CA GLY A 479 -2.89 7.86 -1.77
C GLY A 479 -2.08 6.72 -2.43
N VAL A 480 -1.00 6.29 -1.80
CA VAL A 480 -0.17 5.15 -2.26
C VAL A 480 -0.17 4.07 -1.18
N ILE A 481 -0.38 2.81 -1.56
CA ILE A 481 -0.32 1.66 -0.64
C ILE A 481 0.52 0.53 -1.26
N TYR A 482 1.59 0.16 -0.58
CA TYR A 482 2.34 -1.08 -0.76
C TYR A 482 2.25 -1.92 0.51
N HIS A 483 1.63 -3.10 0.46
CA HIS A 483 1.59 -4.03 1.59
C HIS A 483 2.01 -5.43 1.16
N GLY A 484 2.88 -6.09 1.93
CA GLY A 484 3.08 -7.54 1.77
C GLY A 484 3.70 -7.97 0.44
N ASN A 485 4.37 -7.09 -0.31
CA ASN A 485 4.90 -7.47 -1.62
C ASN A 485 6.28 -8.10 -1.52
N LEU A 486 6.52 -9.12 -2.35
CA LEU A 486 7.81 -9.74 -2.61
C LEU A 486 8.38 -9.17 -3.91
N PHE A 487 9.36 -8.28 -3.82
CA PHE A 487 10.11 -7.77 -4.97
C PHE A 487 11.42 -8.54 -5.11
N LEU A 488 11.43 -9.51 -6.03
CA LEU A 488 12.54 -10.44 -6.19
C LEU A 488 13.43 -10.01 -7.35
N SER A 489 14.71 -9.83 -7.09
CA SER A 489 15.69 -9.43 -8.12
C SER A 489 15.21 -8.23 -8.95
N PRO A 490 14.83 -7.10 -8.32
CA PRO A 490 14.38 -5.93 -9.06
C PRO A 490 15.46 -5.44 -10.03
N VAL A 491 15.05 -4.74 -11.09
CA VAL A 491 16.03 -4.25 -12.07
C VAL A 491 16.89 -3.14 -11.47
N ALA A 492 18.16 -3.14 -11.85
CA ALA A 492 19.12 -2.17 -11.39
C ALA A 492 18.99 -0.81 -12.12
N SER A 493 17.93 -0.06 -11.85
CA SER A 493 17.76 1.31 -12.36
C SER A 493 17.23 2.26 -11.28
N THR A 494 15.98 2.08 -10.89
CA THR A 494 15.32 2.77 -9.79
C THR A 494 14.49 1.70 -9.11
N GLY A 495 14.81 1.36 -7.85
CA GLY A 495 14.23 0.21 -7.15
C GLY A 495 12.70 0.16 -7.19
N PRO A 496 12.10 -0.99 -6.89
CA PRO A 496 10.70 -1.28 -7.19
C PRO A 496 9.70 -0.33 -6.52
N ILE A 497 10.10 0.27 -5.39
CA ILE A 497 9.34 1.32 -4.71
C ILE A 497 10.05 2.66 -4.97
N GLY A 498 9.56 3.40 -5.96
CA GLY A 498 10.08 4.73 -6.32
C GLY A 498 8.95 5.76 -6.33
N LEU A 499 8.90 6.61 -5.31
CA LEU A 499 7.82 7.58 -5.11
C LEU A 499 8.41 8.98 -5.13
N SER A 500 8.11 9.76 -6.15
CA SER A 500 8.53 11.17 -6.29
C SER A 500 7.52 11.92 -7.14
N ALA A 501 7.32 13.20 -6.85
CA ALA A 501 6.48 14.05 -7.68
C ALA A 501 7.21 14.49 -8.96
N VAL A 502 6.47 15.13 -9.87
CA VAL A 502 7.06 15.70 -11.09
C VAL A 502 7.71 17.05 -10.78
N GLY A 503 7.03 17.90 -10.00
CA GLY A 503 7.52 19.21 -9.56
C GLY A 503 8.09 19.20 -8.14
N VAL A 504 8.99 20.15 -7.86
CA VAL A 504 9.59 20.33 -6.53
C VAL A 504 8.61 20.84 -5.48
N ALA A 505 7.61 21.62 -5.87
CA ALA A 505 6.58 22.19 -4.99
C ALA A 505 5.38 21.24 -4.78
N ASP A 506 5.33 20.12 -5.49
CA ASP A 506 4.24 19.15 -5.38
C ASP A 506 4.36 18.38 -4.05
N ILE A 507 3.23 17.83 -3.59
CA ILE A 507 3.22 16.91 -2.45
C ILE A 507 3.15 15.48 -2.95
N VAL A 508 4.05 14.65 -2.46
CA VAL A 508 4.01 13.19 -2.51
C VAL A 508 3.21 12.71 -1.30
N GLY A 509 2.10 12.04 -1.56
CA GLY A 509 1.33 11.32 -0.56
C GLY A 509 -0.13 11.78 -0.42
N PRO A 510 -0.88 11.07 0.45
CA PRO A 510 -0.36 10.28 1.57
C PRO A 510 0.15 8.87 1.17
N VAL A 511 1.15 8.32 1.86
CA VAL A 511 1.87 7.08 1.46
C VAL A 511 1.90 6.04 2.58
N ALA A 512 1.60 4.77 2.26
CA ALA A 512 1.80 3.61 3.13
C ALA A 512 2.67 2.54 2.43
N VAL A 513 3.78 2.16 3.06
CA VAL A 513 4.70 1.10 2.63
C VAL A 513 4.93 0.18 3.83
N VAL A 514 4.29 -0.99 3.84
CA VAL A 514 4.19 -1.85 5.01
C VAL A 514 4.54 -3.29 4.65
N GLN A 515 5.42 -3.95 5.41
CA GLN A 515 5.70 -5.39 5.26
C GLN A 515 6.11 -5.87 3.86
N ASN A 516 6.89 -5.07 3.14
CA ASN A 516 7.44 -5.48 1.84
C ASN A 516 8.83 -6.09 2.01
N LEU A 517 9.17 -7.07 1.18
CA LEU A 517 10.52 -7.61 1.01
C LEU A 517 11.07 -7.14 -0.34
N ILE A 518 12.25 -6.50 -0.33
CA ILE A 518 13.02 -6.15 -1.52
C ILE A 518 14.31 -6.96 -1.51
N GLU A 519 14.35 -8.01 -2.33
CA GLU A 519 15.50 -8.90 -2.48
C GLU A 519 16.40 -8.42 -3.62
N VAL A 520 17.47 -7.70 -3.30
CA VAL A 520 18.42 -7.18 -4.29
C VAL A 520 19.44 -8.27 -4.62
N THR A 521 19.55 -8.66 -5.88
CA THR A 521 20.48 -9.71 -6.35
C THR A 521 21.47 -9.25 -7.41
N HIS A 522 21.37 -8.00 -7.86
CA HIS A 522 22.25 -7.43 -8.86
C HIS A 522 23.52 -6.81 -8.26
N THR A 523 24.54 -6.63 -9.10
CA THR A 523 25.85 -6.03 -8.74
C THR A 523 26.03 -4.61 -9.25
N THR A 524 25.07 -4.06 -10.00
CA THR A 524 25.15 -2.70 -10.55
C THR A 524 25.08 -1.65 -9.44
N ALA A 525 26.16 -0.91 -9.27
CA ALA A 525 26.31 0.14 -8.26
C ALA A 525 25.28 1.28 -8.40
N GLN A 526 25.05 1.99 -7.29
CA GLN A 526 24.27 3.24 -7.17
C GLN A 526 22.74 3.18 -7.31
N VAL A 527 22.15 2.00 -7.47
CA VAL A 527 20.68 1.89 -7.54
C VAL A 527 20.10 1.76 -6.14
N ALA A 528 19.26 2.73 -5.75
CA ALA A 528 18.49 2.64 -4.52
C ALA A 528 17.36 1.62 -4.68
N ALA A 529 17.18 0.75 -3.68
CA ALA A 529 16.10 -0.23 -3.64
C ALA A 529 14.75 0.42 -3.29
N PHE A 530 14.79 1.52 -2.54
CA PHE A 530 13.61 2.28 -2.16
C PHE A 530 13.91 3.78 -2.23
N LEU A 531 13.04 4.53 -2.91
CA LEU A 531 13.05 5.99 -2.96
C LEU A 531 11.69 6.54 -2.50
N LEU A 532 11.71 7.50 -1.57
CA LEU A 532 10.54 8.28 -1.17
C LEU A 532 10.88 9.76 -1.08
N ALA A 533 10.24 10.56 -1.95
CA ALA A 533 10.49 11.98 -2.11
C ALA A 533 11.99 12.30 -2.30
N ALA A 534 12.73 11.35 -2.90
CA ALA A 534 14.17 11.44 -3.08
C ALA A 534 14.55 12.43 -4.19
N ALA A 535 13.74 12.51 -5.25
CA ALA A 535 14.05 13.35 -6.40
C ALA A 535 13.29 14.68 -6.40
N SER A 536 11.97 14.66 -6.19
CA SER A 536 11.11 15.84 -6.26
C SER A 536 9.85 15.66 -5.42
N GLY A 537 9.29 16.79 -5.00
CA GLY A 537 8.13 16.91 -4.14
C GLY A 537 8.44 16.77 -2.65
N ALA A 538 7.61 17.43 -1.84
CA ALA A 538 7.57 17.30 -0.39
C ALA A 538 6.77 16.05 0.01
N SER A 539 7.13 15.37 1.10
CA SER A 539 6.34 14.23 1.60
C SER A 539 5.45 14.71 2.74
N ARG A 540 4.15 14.40 2.69
CA ARG A 540 3.25 14.65 3.81
C ARG A 540 2.42 13.41 4.12
N HIS A 541 2.44 12.98 5.38
CA HIS A 541 1.79 11.76 5.85
C HIS A 541 2.33 10.49 5.17
N SER A 542 3.46 9.99 5.67
CA SER A 542 4.07 8.73 5.23
C SER A 542 4.13 7.70 6.35
N VAL A 543 3.73 6.48 6.05
CA VAL A 543 3.75 5.30 6.91
C VAL A 543 4.70 4.30 6.29
N VAL A 544 5.82 4.02 6.94
CA VAL A 544 6.83 3.08 6.45
C VAL A 544 7.16 2.13 7.59
N HIS A 545 6.51 0.96 7.62
CA HIS A 545 6.57 0.04 8.76
C HIS A 545 7.01 -1.36 8.36
N HIS A 546 7.94 -1.95 9.11
CA HIS A 546 8.26 -3.37 9.02
C HIS A 546 8.65 -3.87 7.62
N ASN A 547 9.36 -3.08 6.82
CA ASN A 547 9.85 -3.54 5.51
C ASN A 547 11.27 -4.12 5.61
N ILE A 548 11.65 -5.00 4.68
CA ILE A 548 12.99 -5.55 4.51
C ILE A 548 13.56 -5.09 3.17
N GLY A 549 14.74 -4.48 3.19
CA GLY A 549 15.57 -4.23 2.01
C GLY A 549 16.92 -4.86 2.19
N THR A 550 17.27 -5.79 1.30
CA THR A 550 18.52 -6.56 1.35
C THR A 550 19.56 -5.99 0.37
N GLY A 551 20.78 -6.52 0.40
CA GLY A 551 21.86 -6.16 -0.52
C GLY A 551 23.21 -6.06 0.17
N ALA A 552 24.09 -5.20 -0.35
CA ALA A 552 25.42 -4.98 0.20
C ALA A 552 25.86 -3.50 0.03
N GLY A 553 26.02 -2.79 1.14
CA GLY A 553 26.38 -1.37 1.19
C GLY A 553 25.44 -0.49 0.37
N GLN A 554 25.97 0.18 -0.65
CA GLN A 554 25.16 1.05 -1.53
C GLN A 554 24.14 0.29 -2.39
N LEU A 555 24.32 -1.02 -2.56
CA LEU A 555 23.39 -1.88 -3.28
C LEU A 555 22.28 -2.27 -2.31
N GLY A 556 21.07 -1.76 -2.51
CA GLY A 556 19.98 -1.96 -1.55
C GLY A 556 19.72 -0.77 -0.61
N ARG A 557 20.42 0.35 -0.81
CA ARG A 557 20.20 1.57 -0.03
C ARG A 557 18.78 2.11 -0.19
N TRP A 558 18.30 2.77 0.85
CA TRP A 558 17.05 3.50 0.89
C TRP A 558 17.33 4.99 0.93
N ASN A 559 16.75 5.74 -0.02
CA ASN A 559 16.90 7.19 -0.11
C ASN A 559 15.56 7.83 0.23
N LEU A 560 15.47 8.46 1.39
CA LEU A 560 14.21 8.99 1.91
C LEU A 560 14.34 10.48 2.29
N TYR A 561 13.31 11.27 1.97
CA TYR A 561 13.12 12.64 2.47
C TYR A 561 14.29 13.59 2.20
N TYR A 562 14.77 13.56 0.96
CA TYR A 562 15.85 14.40 0.48
C TYR A 562 15.39 15.86 0.36
N ASP A 563 16.26 16.83 0.71
CA ASP A 563 16.06 18.28 0.57
C ASP A 563 17.26 18.99 -0.10
N GLU A 564 17.94 18.31 -1.02
CA GLU A 564 19.11 18.82 -1.74
C GLU A 564 18.83 19.28 -3.18
N ASN A 565 17.56 19.28 -3.62
CA ASN A 565 17.24 19.58 -5.01
C ASN A 565 17.50 21.05 -5.34
N ALA A 566 18.24 21.30 -6.42
CA ALA A 566 18.56 22.65 -6.90
C ALA A 566 17.32 23.54 -7.18
N GLY A 567 16.16 22.94 -7.49
CA GLY A 567 14.91 23.60 -7.81
C GLY A 567 14.18 24.26 -6.64
N GLY A 568 14.58 24.01 -5.39
CA GLY A 568 14.02 24.68 -4.21
C GLY A 568 13.97 23.78 -2.97
N ALA A 569 13.85 24.41 -1.79
CA ALA A 569 13.70 23.69 -0.53
C ALA A 569 12.37 22.95 -0.51
N ARG A 570 12.41 21.72 -0.01
CA ARG A 570 11.28 20.81 0.21
C ARG A 570 11.00 20.77 1.70
N GLU A 571 9.82 20.29 2.07
CA GLU A 571 9.47 20.15 3.47
C GLU A 571 8.75 18.83 3.73
N HIS A 572 9.41 17.92 4.45
CA HIS A 572 8.86 16.61 4.74
C HIS A 572 8.26 16.59 6.15
N ARG A 573 6.95 16.34 6.25
CA ARG A 573 6.24 16.34 7.54
C ARG A 573 5.43 15.07 7.74
N LEU A 574 5.18 14.76 9.01
CA LEU A 574 4.23 13.73 9.43
C LEU A 574 4.60 12.30 8.99
N HIS A 575 5.89 11.96 9.01
CA HIS A 575 6.34 10.59 8.75
C HIS A 575 6.23 9.69 9.99
N SER A 576 6.15 8.38 9.75
CA SER A 576 6.20 7.30 10.73
C SER A 576 7.05 6.19 10.15
N PHE A 577 8.28 6.04 10.67
CA PHE A 577 9.30 5.13 10.15
C PHE A 577 9.68 4.14 11.27
N LYS A 578 9.02 2.98 11.31
CA LYS A 578 9.04 2.09 12.48
C LYS A 578 9.35 0.66 12.10
N GLY A 579 10.28 0.03 12.81
CA GLY A 579 10.56 -1.40 12.65
C GLY A 579 11.11 -1.81 11.28
N ASN A 580 11.73 -0.93 10.49
CA ASN A 580 12.25 -1.30 9.18
C ASN A 580 13.65 -1.91 9.26
N LEU A 581 13.98 -2.80 8.33
CA LEU A 581 15.30 -3.40 8.16
C LEU A 581 15.80 -3.07 6.75
N CYS A 582 16.92 -2.36 6.64
CA CYS A 582 17.49 -1.96 5.36
C CYS A 582 19.02 -2.14 5.34
N GLU A 583 19.60 -2.18 4.15
CA GLU A 583 21.06 -2.28 4.00
C GLU A 583 21.77 -0.97 4.39
N GLN A 584 21.27 0.15 3.88
CA GLN A 584 21.80 1.49 4.11
C GLN A 584 20.64 2.48 4.09
N LEU A 585 20.62 3.44 5.00
CA LEU A 585 19.59 4.49 5.06
C LEU A 585 20.23 5.86 4.81
N ASN A 586 19.75 6.55 3.78
CA ASN A 586 20.24 7.86 3.39
C ASN A 586 19.10 8.89 3.43
N THR A 587 19.42 10.07 3.93
CA THR A 587 18.64 11.32 3.89
C THR A 587 19.59 12.45 3.51
N LYS A 588 19.14 13.55 2.90
CA LYS A 588 20.02 14.64 2.43
C LYS A 588 19.38 15.99 2.65
N GLY A 589 20.18 17.01 2.87
CA GLY A 589 19.73 18.41 2.94
C GLY A 589 20.90 19.35 3.19
N ASP A 590 20.79 20.28 4.15
CA ASP A 590 21.71 21.41 4.33
C ASP A 590 23.21 21.10 4.30
N ILE A 591 23.67 20.05 5.00
CA ILE A 591 25.09 19.68 5.00
C ILE A 591 25.52 19.16 3.61
N PHE A 592 24.70 18.30 2.98
CA PHE A 592 24.99 17.75 1.66
C PHE A 592 24.94 18.82 0.58
N ALA A 593 23.94 19.71 0.65
CA ALA A 593 23.74 20.81 -0.28
C ALA A 593 24.68 22.01 0.00
N GLN A 594 25.33 22.03 1.16
CA GLN A 594 26.10 23.18 1.66
C GLN A 594 25.26 24.47 1.66
N ASP A 595 24.02 24.36 2.13
CA ASP A 595 23.00 25.42 2.10
C ASP A 595 22.09 25.34 3.33
N GLY A 596 22.25 26.29 4.25
CA GLY A 596 21.50 26.37 5.51
C GLY A 596 19.99 26.57 5.37
N THR A 597 19.47 26.74 4.14
CA THR A 597 18.02 26.81 3.88
C THR A 597 17.37 25.43 3.66
N ARG A 598 18.17 24.35 3.54
CA ARG A 598 17.72 22.99 3.22
C ARG A 598 17.43 22.15 4.46
N LEU A 599 16.36 22.51 5.15
CA LEU A 599 16.01 21.99 6.47
C LEU A 599 14.78 21.08 6.45
N GLY A 600 14.21 20.77 5.28
CA GLY A 600 12.97 20.03 5.12
C GLY A 600 12.93 18.64 5.74
N GLN A 601 14.10 18.03 5.89
CA GLN A 601 14.34 16.71 6.45
C GLN A 601 14.66 16.72 7.95
N PHE A 602 14.73 17.90 8.60
CA PHE A 602 15.23 18.02 9.98
C PHE A 602 14.46 17.16 10.98
N ALA A 603 13.13 17.07 10.86
CA ALA A 603 12.34 16.19 11.73
C ALA A 603 12.79 14.73 11.61
N PHE A 604 13.02 14.23 10.39
CA PHE A 604 13.51 12.88 10.16
C PHE A 604 14.93 12.71 10.68
N ASN A 605 15.83 13.66 10.41
CA ASN A 605 17.21 13.63 10.89
C ASN A 605 17.32 13.58 12.43
N HIS A 606 16.36 14.15 13.15
CA HIS A 606 16.30 14.13 14.61
C HIS A 606 15.41 13.00 15.16
N GLY A 607 15.01 12.04 14.33
CA GLY A 607 14.35 10.80 14.77
C GLY A 607 12.89 10.96 15.19
N VAL A 608 12.25 12.05 14.77
CA VAL A 608 10.82 12.29 15.02
C VAL A 608 10.02 11.22 14.28
N GLY A 609 9.05 10.58 14.95
CA GLY A 609 8.24 9.52 14.34
C GLY A 609 9.01 8.25 13.96
N CYS A 610 10.28 8.13 14.38
CA CYS A 610 11.14 6.99 14.08
C CYS A 610 11.32 6.09 15.31
N SER A 611 11.26 4.76 15.13
CA SER A 611 11.68 3.83 16.17
C SER A 611 12.05 2.44 15.62
N GLY A 612 12.91 1.73 16.35
CA GLY A 612 13.21 0.33 16.13
C GLY A 612 13.66 -0.05 14.71
N ASN A 613 14.28 0.87 13.97
CA ASN A 613 14.79 0.55 12.64
C ASN A 613 16.18 -0.11 12.75
N TYR A 614 16.57 -0.85 11.72
CA TYR A 614 17.88 -1.48 11.61
C TYR A 614 18.48 -1.15 10.24
N ALA A 615 19.65 -0.52 10.23
CA ALA A 615 20.48 -0.38 9.04
C ALA A 615 21.78 -1.17 9.23
N VAL A 616 22.09 -2.06 8.27
CA VAL A 616 23.28 -2.91 8.29
C VAL A 616 24.55 -2.06 8.24
N SER A 617 24.58 -1.12 7.30
CA SER A 617 25.74 -0.26 7.03
C SER A 617 25.45 1.21 7.36
N HIS A 618 26.54 1.95 7.56
CA HIS A 618 26.52 3.40 7.59
C HIS A 618 26.29 3.97 6.19
N ALA A 619 25.77 5.19 6.08
CA ALA A 619 25.76 5.94 4.83
C ALA A 619 27.20 6.20 4.34
N ASN A 620 27.36 6.57 3.07
CA ASN A 620 28.69 6.77 2.50
C ASN A 620 29.34 8.06 2.98
N PHE A 621 28.49 9.07 3.24
CA PHE A 621 28.88 10.34 3.84
C PHE A 621 28.10 10.52 5.14
N PRO A 622 28.44 9.80 6.24
CA PRO A 622 27.62 9.76 7.44
C PRO A 622 27.23 11.13 8.00
N GLU A 623 28.14 12.10 7.95
CA GLU A 623 27.90 13.47 8.44
C GLU A 623 26.81 14.21 7.64
N ALA A 624 26.65 13.90 6.36
CA ALA A 624 25.74 14.59 5.45
C ALA A 624 24.51 13.74 5.06
N GLU A 625 24.58 12.43 5.26
CA GLU A 625 23.61 11.46 4.75
C GLU A 625 22.86 10.66 5.83
N GLU A 626 23.33 10.64 7.08
CA GLU A 626 22.67 9.92 8.18
C GLU A 626 21.83 10.83 9.07
N GLN A 627 20.94 10.21 9.84
CA GLN A 627 20.21 10.88 10.91
C GLN A 627 21.16 11.21 12.08
N ASP A 628 21.03 12.41 12.64
CA ASP A 628 21.70 12.82 13.88
C ASP A 628 21.25 11.97 15.08
N PHE A 629 19.96 11.59 15.08
CA PHE A 629 19.37 10.61 15.97
C PHE A 629 18.31 9.81 15.21
N ALA A 630 18.44 8.49 15.17
CA ALA A 630 17.62 7.62 14.32
C ALA A 630 16.31 7.14 14.99
N GLY A 631 15.99 7.68 16.17
CA GLY A 631 14.80 7.30 16.95
C GLY A 631 15.07 6.23 18.03
N PRO A 632 14.18 6.08 19.03
CA PRO A 632 14.33 5.10 20.09
C PRO A 632 14.39 3.66 19.58
N GLY A 633 15.34 2.87 20.09
CA GLY A 633 15.52 1.46 19.71
C GLY A 633 16.17 1.23 18.35
N THR A 634 16.37 2.28 17.54
CA THR A 634 16.99 2.16 16.22
C THR A 634 18.49 1.88 16.29
N ARG A 635 18.99 1.08 15.36
CA ARG A 635 20.41 0.71 15.21
C ARG A 635 20.87 0.99 13.77
N ILE A 636 21.90 1.83 13.60
CA ILE A 636 22.49 2.17 12.30
C ILE A 636 23.95 1.70 12.28
N GLY A 637 24.40 1.14 11.15
CA GLY A 637 25.74 0.59 11.03
C GLY A 637 26.00 -0.59 11.97
N ALA A 638 24.95 -1.34 12.32
CA ALA A 638 25.02 -2.38 13.34
C ALA A 638 25.59 -3.71 12.85
N GLY A 639 26.01 -3.77 11.58
CA GLY A 639 26.62 -4.94 10.97
C GLY A 639 25.58 -5.98 10.54
N LYS A 640 26.10 -7.15 10.17
CA LYS A 640 25.36 -8.20 9.46
C LYS A 640 24.13 -8.67 10.24
N VAL A 641 22.99 -8.72 9.54
CA VAL A 641 21.78 -9.37 10.02
C VAL A 641 21.89 -10.89 9.85
N LEU A 642 21.39 -11.64 10.83
CA LEU A 642 21.35 -13.09 10.78
C LEU A 642 19.96 -13.53 10.31
N PHE A 643 19.89 -13.92 9.03
CA PHE A 643 18.72 -14.54 8.41
C PHE A 643 18.85 -16.06 8.39
N VAL A 644 17.74 -16.78 8.26
CA VAL A 644 17.72 -18.23 8.05
C VAL A 644 18.50 -18.61 6.79
N ASN A 645 18.26 -17.89 5.68
CA ASN A 645 18.99 -18.10 4.43
C ASN A 645 19.03 -16.82 3.58
N ASP A 646 20.09 -16.04 3.72
CA ASP A 646 20.30 -14.86 2.88
C ASP A 646 20.83 -15.25 1.49
N ARG A 647 20.07 -14.93 0.44
CA ARG A 647 20.44 -15.14 -0.97
C ARG A 647 20.51 -13.84 -1.78
N SER A 648 20.55 -12.68 -1.11
CA SER A 648 20.72 -11.39 -1.76
C SER A 648 22.16 -11.20 -2.24
N THR A 649 22.41 -10.08 -2.92
CA THR A 649 23.76 -9.60 -3.21
C THR A 649 24.57 -9.56 -1.92
N SER A 650 25.81 -10.02 -1.99
CA SER A 650 26.76 -10.06 -0.85
C SER A 650 28.09 -9.40 -1.24
N GLY A 651 29.08 -9.42 -0.33
CA GLY A 651 30.37 -8.79 -0.54
C GLY A 651 30.41 -7.35 -0.03
N THR A 652 31.20 -6.50 -0.67
CA THR A 652 31.24 -5.04 -0.38
C THR A 652 30.64 -4.26 -1.53
N ALA A 653 30.38 -2.96 -1.33
CA ALA A 653 29.88 -2.09 -2.38
C ALA A 653 30.87 -2.00 -3.58
N GLU A 654 32.17 -2.13 -3.32
CA GLU A 654 33.26 -2.08 -4.31
C GLU A 654 33.51 -3.43 -4.99
N ALA A 655 33.14 -4.53 -4.33
CA ALA A 655 33.29 -5.90 -4.84
C ALA A 655 32.02 -6.73 -4.58
N PRO A 656 30.89 -6.37 -5.21
CA PRO A 656 29.63 -7.05 -4.97
C PRO A 656 29.58 -8.40 -5.69
N VAL A 657 29.00 -9.39 -5.02
CA VAL A 657 28.71 -10.72 -5.56
C VAL A 657 27.21 -10.85 -5.76
N ALA A 658 26.80 -11.15 -6.99
CA ALA A 658 25.39 -11.28 -7.34
C ALA A 658 24.71 -12.34 -6.46
N GLY A 659 23.51 -12.00 -5.97
CA GLY A 659 22.68 -12.91 -5.21
C GLY A 659 22.06 -13.98 -6.10
N MET A 660 21.70 -15.12 -5.49
CA MET A 660 20.97 -16.19 -6.19
C MET A 660 19.46 -15.97 -6.19
N GLY A 661 18.95 -15.10 -5.32
CA GLY A 661 17.52 -14.86 -5.15
C GLY A 661 16.77 -15.99 -4.44
N GLY A 662 15.54 -15.71 -4.02
CA GLY A 662 14.66 -16.63 -3.31
C GLY A 662 15.19 -17.03 -1.93
N GLY A 663 15.77 -16.10 -1.18
CA GLY A 663 16.21 -16.31 0.20
C GLY A 663 15.05 -16.45 1.19
N ASP A 664 15.37 -16.99 2.37
CA ASP A 664 14.49 -17.01 3.54
C ASP A 664 14.98 -15.94 4.53
N TYR A 665 14.22 -14.85 4.61
CA TYR A 665 14.57 -13.64 5.35
C TYR A 665 13.95 -13.58 6.75
N HIS A 666 13.50 -14.72 7.27
CA HIS A 666 13.23 -14.85 8.69
C HIS A 666 14.51 -14.63 9.50
N LEU A 667 14.40 -13.89 10.60
CA LEU A 667 15.55 -13.63 11.47
C LEU A 667 15.86 -14.87 12.32
N LEU A 668 17.14 -15.21 12.47
CA LEU A 668 17.57 -16.18 13.47
C LEU A 668 17.38 -15.60 14.89
N PRO A 669 17.20 -16.43 15.94
CA PRO A 669 16.98 -15.97 17.31
C PRO A 669 18.05 -14.99 17.84
N GLU A 670 19.30 -15.17 17.44
CA GLU A 670 20.46 -14.36 17.81
C GLU A 670 20.62 -13.06 17.01
N SER A 671 19.74 -12.80 16.04
CA SER A 671 19.85 -11.63 15.18
C SER A 671 19.68 -10.33 15.96
N ALA A 672 20.59 -9.38 15.76
CA ALA A 672 20.56 -8.06 16.39
C ALA A 672 19.38 -7.17 15.93
N ALA A 673 18.61 -7.60 14.93
CA ALA A 673 17.39 -6.93 14.48
C ALA A 673 16.13 -7.36 15.26
N ARG A 674 16.23 -8.34 16.18
CA ARG A 674 15.10 -8.77 17.02
C ARG A 674 14.90 -7.87 18.24
N ALA A 675 13.64 -7.73 18.67
CA ALA A 675 13.23 -7.01 19.89
C ALA A 675 13.73 -5.55 19.97
N ILE A 676 13.81 -4.85 18.84
CA ILE A 676 14.27 -3.45 18.78
C ILE A 676 13.14 -2.46 18.55
N GLN A 677 11.98 -2.89 18.04
CA GLN A 677 10.80 -2.05 17.88
C GLN A 677 10.00 -2.03 19.19
N PRO A 678 10.07 -0.94 19.98
CA PRO A 678 9.60 -0.96 21.37
C PRO A 678 8.08 -0.98 21.51
N LYS A 679 7.37 -0.46 20.51
CA LYS A 679 5.90 -0.39 20.49
C LYS A 679 5.37 -1.04 19.20
N PRO A 680 4.54 -2.09 19.32
CA PRO A 680 3.83 -2.68 18.19
C PRO A 680 3.05 -1.66 17.37
N VAL A 681 3.09 -1.80 16.05
CA VAL A 681 2.28 -1.00 15.11
C VAL A 681 1.44 -1.84 14.14
N LEU A 682 1.68 -3.15 14.10
CA LEU A 682 0.96 -4.16 13.31
C LEU A 682 0.62 -5.35 14.21
N ALA A 683 -0.50 -6.02 13.93
CA ALA A 683 -0.91 -7.21 14.68
C ALA A 683 -0.25 -8.48 14.14
N PHE A 684 -0.04 -8.55 12.83
CA PHE A 684 0.51 -9.71 12.14
C PHE A 684 1.79 -9.37 11.39
N ASP A 685 2.55 -10.38 11.00
CA ASP A 685 3.69 -10.28 10.10
C ASP A 685 3.32 -10.72 8.68
N MET A 686 4.30 -10.70 7.77
CA MET A 686 4.10 -11.02 6.35
C MET A 686 3.68 -12.47 6.09
N ASP A 687 3.93 -13.39 7.04
CA ASP A 687 3.47 -14.78 7.00
C ASP A 687 2.09 -14.96 7.65
N GLY A 688 1.53 -13.89 8.23
CA GLY A 688 0.28 -13.91 8.97
C GLY A 688 0.44 -14.36 10.42
N MET A 689 1.67 -14.44 10.93
CA MET A 689 1.95 -14.78 12.31
C MET A 689 1.75 -13.57 13.21
N ALA A 690 1.18 -13.78 14.39
CA ALA A 690 0.96 -12.70 15.34
C ALA A 690 2.31 -12.15 15.86
N ARG A 691 2.50 -10.82 15.80
CA ARG A 691 3.72 -10.16 16.31
C ARG A 691 3.74 -9.96 17.83
N GLY A 692 2.64 -10.24 18.52
CA GLY A 692 2.50 -10.08 19.97
C GLY A 692 2.50 -8.62 20.45
N GLY A 693 2.36 -8.43 21.76
CA GLY A 693 2.29 -7.11 22.41
C GLY A 693 3.60 -6.55 22.97
N GLY A 694 4.72 -7.29 22.81
CA GLY A 694 6.05 -6.90 23.32
C GLY A 694 6.90 -6.16 22.29
N ALA A 695 8.20 -6.02 22.58
CA ALA A 695 9.15 -5.47 21.62
C ALA A 695 9.26 -6.40 20.39
N GLN A 696 9.11 -5.82 19.19
CA GLN A 696 9.06 -6.56 17.94
C GLN A 696 10.41 -6.54 17.21
N ALA A 697 10.63 -7.51 16.34
CA ALA A 697 11.73 -7.47 15.39
C ALA A 697 11.53 -6.37 14.34
N ALA A 698 12.64 -5.84 13.81
CA ALA A 698 12.61 -5.08 12.58
C ALA A 698 12.46 -6.02 11.36
N GLY A 699 11.85 -5.51 10.30
CA GLY A 699 11.54 -6.26 9.09
C GLY A 699 10.13 -6.86 9.08
N ALA A 700 9.85 -7.56 7.98
CA ALA A 700 8.52 -8.02 7.58
C ALA A 700 8.05 -9.26 8.34
N TYR A 701 8.96 -9.98 8.98
CA TYR A 701 8.72 -11.20 9.76
C TYR A 701 8.88 -10.93 11.27
N ALA A 702 8.23 -11.72 12.14
CA ALA A 702 8.22 -11.54 13.60
C ALA A 702 9.45 -12.07 14.36
#